data_AF-A0A0N1F8C2-F1
#
_entry.id   AF-A0A0N1F8C2-F1
#
_cell.length_a   1.000
_cell.length_b   1.000
_cell.length_c   1.000
_cell.angle_alpha   90.00
_cell.angle_beta   90.00
_cell.angle_gamma   90.00
#
_symmetry.space_group_name_H-M   'P 1'
#
loop_
_entity.id
_entity.type
_entity.pdbx_description
1 polymer ?
#
loop_
_entity_poly.entity_id
_entity_poly.type
_entity_poly.pdbx_seq_one_letter_code
_entity_poly.pdbx_strand_id
1 'polypeptide(L)'
;MAGGEGVKLKEIVEAYRIGDLPLMVLGTYEKGVTVYAQQVRALNLAYGLVEGGTVPTAPRPAGNKFRIAVVGGGFAGLTFAAALIAKGVAADIDLFEKRDTLLPLQHGSDARWLHPRIYDWPDYGSKSQVAMLPLLNWTAGRASDVVVQTLAEWAKLTAPRESSAETLATNIRVFCNSRHLQVDRKKHSKYLRVEWVGERRKPDGTIDDQHPTPRGDSENYNLVVVAMGFGLERDEAHSYWRNDVAGQPGLDGPRRTYIVSGQGDGAMIDLLRIRVSQFRQDRILDELFPERAPLLGRLRKLRDMNGAAQFEALEKLWRDPSPSGLRVVGDALAMRLRRDTEAVLHLKVRRMADLFGSASLRISFQNKLLVYLLYKCGGFVPSDHDLDRLKREHNVEDRRVIRRHGTNARADLAAVLSDGLSASLREKGEDVTAGKFPGEQPSTIEWQGGFFGFRGQTKVMKSLSEEAKAEWRKEYLPDATKMMASGLSSAIAGVLIARKKPSRRLRVTLHRAMTLGQEELLQQCCEYAGQEIDDTRASAGRTLNTGVATIGQAYKTRRIVRSRKAVDRQTLDKAMNDLKLNDETRRMSRDVSFVAAIPILEPEIAGGFAGKSPVAGILYLDAMDPTFFLDDHDLEDLSEVIRNWLLAIERPGAFGRIQNVEHPPTAAPARPGSVISDKAKDALEVVFTVAPPQAKGPFHINFDYTDLAGLSSSSAESGTGSS
;
A
#
# COMPACT_ATOMS: atom_id res chain seq x y z
N MET A 1 21.38 -14.99 -14.75
CA MET A 1 20.35 -14.24 -13.98
C MET A 1 20.72 -14.03 -12.52
N ALA A 2 21.44 -14.94 -11.83
CA ALA A 2 21.82 -14.78 -10.41
C ALA A 2 22.74 -13.55 -10.10
N GLY A 3 23.51 -13.05 -11.07
CA GLY A 3 24.37 -11.87 -10.87
C GLY A 3 23.62 -10.53 -10.80
N GLY A 4 22.45 -10.40 -11.45
CA GLY A 4 21.70 -9.14 -11.48
C GLY A 4 20.87 -8.90 -10.22
N GLU A 5 20.28 -9.96 -9.66
CA GLU A 5 19.48 -9.89 -8.44
C GLU A 5 20.33 -9.59 -7.21
N GLY A 6 21.51 -10.21 -7.10
CA GLY A 6 22.46 -9.93 -6.01
C GLY A 6 22.99 -8.49 -6.02
N VAL A 7 23.19 -7.89 -7.21
CA VAL A 7 23.57 -6.47 -7.34
C VAL A 7 22.43 -5.57 -6.88
N LYS A 8 21.19 -5.84 -7.31
CA LYS A 8 20.01 -5.08 -6.89
C LYS A 8 19.77 -5.14 -5.38
N LEU A 9 19.90 -6.31 -4.74
CA LEU A 9 19.75 -6.44 -3.29
C LEU A 9 20.80 -5.63 -2.52
N LYS A 10 22.05 -5.60 -3.03
CA LYS A 10 23.11 -4.79 -2.45
C LYS A 10 22.80 -3.30 -2.60
N GLU A 11 22.38 -2.86 -3.78
CA GLU A 11 21.96 -1.47 -4.02
C GLU A 11 20.85 -1.03 -3.07
N ILE A 12 19.83 -1.88 -2.85
CA ILE A 12 18.76 -1.61 -1.87
C ILE A 12 19.36 -1.37 -0.49
N VAL A 13 20.18 -2.29 0.04
CA VAL A 13 20.71 -2.16 1.40
C VAL A 13 21.66 -0.96 1.55
N GLU A 14 22.52 -0.71 0.57
CA GLU A 14 23.47 0.41 0.61
C GLU A 14 22.75 1.78 0.59
N ALA A 15 21.55 1.89 0.01
CA ALA A 15 20.77 3.13 0.05
C ALA A 15 20.35 3.56 1.47
N TYR A 16 20.36 2.64 2.44
CA TYR A 16 20.03 2.93 3.84
C TYR A 16 21.26 3.05 4.74
N ARG A 17 22.42 2.52 4.30
CA ARG A 17 23.61 2.44 5.14
C ARG A 17 24.29 3.79 5.28
N ILE A 18 24.79 4.08 6.47
CA ILE A 18 25.72 5.18 6.71
C ILE A 18 27.14 4.59 6.74
N GLY A 19 27.86 4.82 5.66
CA GLY A 19 29.26 4.43 5.52
C GLY A 19 29.57 2.97 5.62
N ASP A 20 30.70 2.67 6.28
CA ASP A 20 31.17 1.31 6.54
C ASP A 20 30.60 0.72 7.85
N LEU A 21 29.67 1.42 8.49
CA LEU A 21 29.11 1.02 9.78
C LEU A 21 27.90 0.11 9.63
N PRO A 22 27.60 -0.72 10.64
CA PRO A 22 26.31 -1.38 10.76
C PRO A 22 25.22 -0.41 11.27
N LEU A 23 25.19 0.81 10.72
CA LEU A 23 24.23 1.87 11.02
C LEU A 23 23.42 2.16 9.76
N MET A 24 22.10 2.16 9.89
CA MET A 24 21.17 2.44 8.80
C MET A 24 20.16 3.52 9.20
N VAL A 25 19.78 4.36 8.24
CA VAL A 25 18.71 5.36 8.41
C VAL A 25 17.55 5.01 7.50
N LEU A 26 16.37 4.94 8.07
CA LEU A 26 15.15 4.57 7.38
C LEU A 26 14.24 5.79 7.19
N GLY A 27 14.17 6.27 5.94
CA GLY A 27 13.19 7.21 5.44
C GLY A 27 13.25 8.63 6.01
N THR A 28 14.26 8.96 6.84
CA THR A 28 14.38 10.25 7.56
C THR A 28 14.62 11.45 6.63
N TYR A 29 15.30 11.26 5.50
CA TYR A 29 15.69 12.34 4.58
C TYR A 29 14.95 12.31 3.24
N GLU A 30 14.03 11.36 3.11
CA GLU A 30 13.31 11.12 1.87
C GLU A 30 12.28 12.20 1.56
N LYS A 31 12.04 12.41 0.27
CA LYS A 31 10.95 13.25 -0.21
C LYS A 31 9.65 12.43 -0.24
N GLY A 32 8.49 13.08 -0.11
CA GLY A 32 7.20 12.39 -0.11
C GLY A 32 7.05 11.43 1.08
N VAL A 33 7.19 11.95 2.30
CA VAL A 33 7.06 11.16 3.53
C VAL A 33 5.57 10.92 3.79
N THR A 34 4.99 9.90 3.16
CA THR A 34 3.65 9.38 3.54
C THR A 34 3.82 8.16 4.44
N VAL A 35 2.78 7.81 5.20
CA VAL A 35 2.80 6.60 6.05
C VAL A 35 3.07 5.36 5.19
N TYR A 36 2.34 5.23 4.07
CA TYR A 36 2.53 4.13 3.13
C TYR A 36 3.96 4.04 2.59
N ALA A 37 4.54 5.14 2.11
CA ALA A 37 5.89 5.16 1.56
C ALA A 37 6.95 4.77 2.61
N GLN A 38 6.77 5.18 3.86
CA GLN A 38 7.66 4.80 4.98
C GLN A 38 7.59 3.30 5.29
N GLN A 39 6.39 2.70 5.24
CA GLN A 39 6.23 1.26 5.42
C GLN A 39 6.82 0.46 4.25
N VAL A 40 6.63 0.90 3.00
CA VAL A 40 7.24 0.25 1.83
C VAL A 40 8.76 0.28 1.91
N ARG A 41 9.36 1.42 2.27
CA ARG A 41 10.81 1.53 2.49
C ARG A 41 11.29 0.58 3.59
N ALA A 42 10.53 0.43 4.67
CA ALA A 42 10.86 -0.48 5.76
C ALA A 42 10.84 -1.96 5.30
N LEU A 43 9.83 -2.35 4.54
CA LEU A 43 9.71 -3.68 3.95
C LEU A 43 10.84 -3.95 2.93
N ASN A 44 11.18 -2.97 2.08
CA ASN A 44 12.29 -3.07 1.12
C ASN A 44 13.62 -3.30 1.83
N LEU A 45 13.90 -2.56 2.91
CA LEU A 45 15.11 -2.76 3.70
C LEU A 45 15.14 -4.16 4.33
N ALA A 46 14.04 -4.60 4.95
CA ALA A 46 13.97 -5.95 5.53
C ALA A 46 14.17 -7.05 4.47
N TYR A 47 13.55 -6.90 3.30
CA TYR A 47 13.74 -7.79 2.15
C TYR A 47 15.21 -7.89 1.76
N GLY A 48 15.88 -6.74 1.55
CA GLY A 48 17.30 -6.68 1.19
C GLY A 48 18.22 -7.31 2.24
N LEU A 49 17.96 -7.07 3.53
CA LEU A 49 18.77 -7.63 4.63
C LEU A 49 18.62 -9.14 4.78
N VAL A 50 17.40 -9.66 4.62
CA VAL A 50 17.11 -11.10 4.75
C VAL A 50 17.63 -11.86 3.53
N GLU A 51 17.27 -11.43 2.31
CA GLU A 51 17.72 -12.11 1.08
C GLU A 51 19.22 -11.96 0.85
N GLY A 52 19.79 -10.79 1.17
CA GLY A 52 21.24 -10.57 1.16
C GLY A 52 22.00 -11.32 2.26
N GLY A 53 21.31 -11.99 3.19
CA GLY A 53 21.92 -12.77 4.28
C GLY A 53 22.64 -11.95 5.34
N THR A 54 22.43 -10.62 5.36
CA THR A 54 22.99 -9.75 6.41
C THR A 54 22.36 -10.06 7.76
N VAL A 55 21.04 -10.27 7.77
CA VAL A 55 20.31 -10.73 8.95
C VAL A 55 20.14 -12.25 8.85
N PRO A 56 20.60 -13.02 9.85
CA PRO A 56 20.56 -14.49 9.79
C PRO A 56 19.13 -15.01 9.99
N THR A 57 18.76 -16.03 9.21
CA THR A 57 17.49 -16.76 9.37
C THR A 57 17.68 -18.15 9.98
N ALA A 58 18.93 -18.60 10.11
CA ALA A 58 19.28 -19.87 10.75
C ALA A 58 19.79 -19.63 12.18
N PRO A 59 19.49 -20.52 13.14
CA PRO A 59 20.01 -20.42 14.50
C PRO A 59 21.53 -20.28 14.51
N ARG A 60 22.05 -19.41 15.38
CA ARG A 60 23.49 -19.26 15.62
C ARG A 60 23.93 -20.10 16.83
N PRO A 61 25.20 -20.53 16.89
CA PRO A 61 25.75 -21.20 18.06
C PRO A 61 25.50 -20.40 19.35
N ALA A 62 25.28 -21.12 20.46
CA ALA A 62 25.04 -20.53 21.77
C ALA A 62 26.14 -19.50 22.12
N GLY A 63 25.72 -18.29 22.55
CA GLY A 63 26.63 -17.19 22.91
C GLY A 63 26.90 -16.16 21.80
N ASN A 64 26.52 -16.41 20.54
CA ASN A 64 26.72 -15.47 19.43
C ASN A 64 25.37 -15.04 18.79
N LYS A 65 24.50 -14.45 19.61
CA LYS A 65 23.20 -13.94 19.16
C LYS A 65 23.37 -12.71 18.28
N PHE A 66 22.65 -12.66 17.17
CA PHE A 66 22.57 -11.45 16.35
C PHE A 66 21.61 -10.47 17.01
N ARG A 67 22.02 -9.22 17.21
CA ARG A 67 21.19 -8.20 17.87
C ARG A 67 20.93 -7.01 16.95
N ILE A 68 19.68 -6.57 16.93
CA ILE A 68 19.21 -5.46 16.10
C ILE A 68 18.56 -4.41 16.98
N ALA A 69 19.05 -3.18 16.93
CA ALA A 69 18.38 -2.04 17.55
C ALA A 69 17.55 -1.30 16.51
N VAL A 70 16.29 -1.03 16.82
CA VAL A 70 15.38 -0.21 16.01
C VAL A 70 15.04 1.05 16.80
N VAL A 71 15.55 2.20 16.38
CA VAL A 71 15.35 3.48 17.06
C VAL A 71 14.21 4.24 16.40
N GLY A 72 13.03 4.21 17.03
CA GLY A 72 11.79 4.85 16.59
C GLY A 72 10.63 3.86 16.55
N GLY A 73 9.62 4.04 17.40
CA GLY A 73 8.39 3.25 17.47
C GLY A 73 7.27 3.79 16.56
N GLY A 74 7.64 4.44 15.45
CA GLY A 74 6.74 4.92 14.41
C GLY A 74 6.39 3.84 13.38
N PHE A 75 5.62 4.19 12.34
CA PHE A 75 5.21 3.28 11.27
C PHE A 75 6.39 2.55 10.62
N ALA A 76 7.47 3.27 10.29
CA ALA A 76 8.66 2.68 9.66
C ALA A 76 9.35 1.64 10.57
N GLY A 77 9.61 2.00 11.83
CA GLY A 77 10.31 1.11 12.77
C GLY A 77 9.50 -0.13 13.13
N LEU A 78 8.19 0.04 13.38
CA LEU A 78 7.28 -1.09 13.62
C LEU A 78 7.18 -2.01 12.40
N THR A 79 7.02 -1.46 11.19
CA THR A 79 6.97 -2.28 9.97
C THR A 79 8.28 -3.02 9.72
N PHE A 80 9.43 -2.39 9.96
CA PHE A 80 10.73 -3.06 9.83
C PHE A 80 10.86 -4.21 10.83
N ALA A 81 10.56 -3.99 12.11
CA ALA A 81 10.58 -5.04 13.12
C ALA A 81 9.58 -6.16 12.80
N ALA A 82 8.37 -5.81 12.35
CA ALA A 82 7.34 -6.76 11.96
C ALA A 82 7.80 -7.65 10.80
N ALA A 83 8.47 -7.07 9.80
CA ALA A 83 9.05 -7.83 8.69
C ALA A 83 10.05 -8.87 9.17
N LEU A 84 10.96 -8.49 10.07
CA LEU A 84 11.96 -9.42 10.63
C LEU A 84 11.30 -10.55 11.44
N ILE A 85 10.30 -10.24 12.26
CA ILE A 85 9.53 -11.23 13.03
C ILE A 85 8.79 -12.18 12.09
N ALA A 86 8.09 -11.66 11.07
CA ALA A 86 7.38 -12.47 10.08
C ALA A 86 8.32 -13.40 9.32
N LYS A 87 9.55 -12.95 9.01
CA LYS A 87 10.59 -13.76 8.39
C LYS A 87 11.28 -14.73 9.35
N GLY A 88 10.97 -14.69 10.65
CA GLY A 88 11.50 -15.62 11.66
C GLY A 88 13.02 -15.57 11.76
N VAL A 89 13.61 -14.37 11.72
CA VAL A 89 15.06 -14.19 11.79
C VAL A 89 15.63 -14.68 13.13
N ALA A 90 16.84 -15.23 13.11
CA ALA A 90 17.55 -15.66 14.31
C ALA A 90 18.27 -14.47 14.97
N ALA A 91 17.50 -13.49 15.44
CA ALA A 91 18.01 -12.26 16.04
C ALA A 91 17.14 -11.79 17.22
N ASP A 92 17.77 -11.18 18.22
CA ASP A 92 17.09 -10.40 19.25
C ASP A 92 16.91 -8.97 18.72
N ILE A 93 15.67 -8.46 18.76
CA ILE A 93 15.29 -7.14 18.30
C ILE A 93 14.93 -6.29 19.53
N ASP A 94 15.53 -5.11 19.64
CA ASP A 94 15.17 -4.10 20.62
C ASP A 94 14.61 -2.88 19.91
N LEU A 95 13.35 -2.55 20.19
CA LEU A 95 12.68 -1.38 19.64
C LEU A 95 12.59 -0.29 20.70
N PHE A 96 13.06 0.90 20.36
CA PHE A 96 13.11 2.05 21.26
C PHE A 96 12.20 3.16 20.76
N GLU A 97 11.30 3.63 21.62
CA GLU A 97 10.47 4.81 21.41
C GLU A 97 10.73 5.84 22.51
N LYS A 98 10.95 7.09 22.11
CA LYS A 98 11.23 8.20 23.02
C LYS A 98 10.00 8.57 23.85
N ARG A 99 8.81 8.41 23.29
CA ARG A 99 7.53 8.72 23.92
C ARG A 99 6.95 7.51 24.66
N ASP A 100 5.89 7.76 25.41
CA ASP A 100 5.26 6.78 26.30
C ASP A 100 4.57 5.62 25.55
N THR A 101 4.12 5.88 24.31
CA THR A 101 3.39 4.93 23.48
C THR A 101 4.00 4.80 22.09
N LEU A 102 3.71 3.68 21.43
CA LEU A 102 4.00 3.46 20.01
C LEU A 102 3.12 4.36 19.12
N LEU A 103 3.62 4.70 17.93
CA LEU A 103 2.97 5.62 16.98
C LEU A 103 2.51 6.96 17.61
N PRO A 104 3.35 7.61 18.45
CA PRO A 104 2.91 8.68 19.35
C PRO A 104 2.45 9.96 18.65
N LEU A 105 2.90 10.19 17.41
CA LEU A 105 2.54 11.38 16.64
C LEU A 105 1.08 11.31 16.18
N GLN A 106 0.69 10.20 15.56
CA GLN A 106 -0.65 10.01 14.99
C GLN A 106 -1.68 9.59 16.04
N HIS A 107 -1.24 9.09 17.19
CA HIS A 107 -2.12 8.64 18.26
C HIS A 107 -3.03 9.77 18.75
N GLY A 108 -4.35 9.56 18.68
CA GLY A 108 -5.37 10.54 19.06
C GLY A 108 -5.55 11.71 18.08
N SER A 109 -4.98 11.64 16.88
CA SER A 109 -5.14 12.66 15.82
C SER A 109 -6.37 12.38 14.97
N ASP A 110 -7.49 13.06 15.26
CA ASP A 110 -8.77 12.93 14.54
C ASP A 110 -8.94 13.97 13.44
N ALA A 111 -8.22 15.09 13.54
CA ALA A 111 -8.30 16.19 12.59
C ALA A 111 -7.53 15.96 11.28
N ARG A 112 -6.81 14.83 11.16
CA ARG A 112 -5.99 14.48 9.99
C ARG A 112 -6.47 13.15 9.41
N TRP A 113 -6.71 13.17 8.09
CA TRP A 113 -7.07 11.97 7.32
C TRP A 113 -5.81 11.37 6.70
N LEU A 114 -5.63 10.07 6.89
CA LEU A 114 -4.57 9.31 6.25
C LEU A 114 -5.17 8.46 5.14
N HIS A 115 -4.57 8.54 3.97
CA HIS A 115 -4.91 7.73 2.82
C HIS A 115 -3.62 7.22 2.18
N PRO A 116 -3.53 5.92 1.82
CA PRO A 116 -2.26 5.31 1.45
C PRO A 116 -1.66 5.89 0.17
N ARG A 117 -2.49 6.15 -0.85
CA ARG A 117 -2.04 6.55 -2.19
C ARG A 117 -2.65 7.83 -2.77
N ILE A 118 -3.34 8.65 -1.95
CA ILE A 118 -4.06 9.82 -2.50
C ILE A 118 -3.11 10.87 -3.08
N TYR A 119 -1.89 10.96 -2.55
CA TYR A 119 -0.87 11.88 -3.04
C TYR A 119 -0.38 11.54 -4.46
N ASP A 120 -0.61 10.32 -4.93
CA ASP A 120 -0.26 9.86 -6.28
C ASP A 120 -1.33 10.26 -7.31
N TRP A 121 -2.51 10.72 -6.85
CA TRP A 121 -3.60 11.16 -7.72
C TRP A 121 -3.10 12.22 -8.71
N PRO A 122 -3.48 12.12 -10.01
CA PRO A 122 -4.57 11.34 -10.60
C PRO A 122 -4.20 9.94 -11.13
N ASP A 123 -3.14 9.31 -10.64
CA ASP A 123 -2.79 7.97 -11.10
C ASP A 123 -3.86 6.92 -10.83
N TYR A 124 -3.83 5.90 -11.68
CA TYR A 124 -4.57 4.68 -11.46
C TYR A 124 -4.22 4.06 -10.09
N GLY A 125 -5.22 3.59 -9.37
CA GLY A 125 -5.03 2.99 -8.05
C GLY A 125 -4.71 3.97 -6.91
N SER A 126 -4.61 5.27 -7.19
CA SER A 126 -4.40 6.33 -6.18
C SER A 126 -5.58 6.48 -5.20
N LYS A 127 -6.79 6.05 -5.62
CA LYS A 127 -8.02 6.08 -4.81
C LYS A 127 -8.27 4.81 -3.98
N SER A 128 -7.33 3.86 -3.99
CA SER A 128 -7.39 2.65 -3.14
C SER A 128 -7.46 3.05 -1.68
N GLN A 129 -8.54 2.66 -0.97
CA GLN A 129 -8.67 3.01 0.44
C GLN A 129 -7.73 2.14 1.28
N VAL A 130 -7.46 0.90 0.86
CA VAL A 130 -6.54 0.02 1.57
C VAL A 130 -5.09 0.17 1.08
N ALA A 131 -4.14 0.12 2.01
CA ALA A 131 -2.70 0.19 1.72
C ALA A 131 -2.18 -1.04 0.95
N MET A 132 -2.84 -2.19 1.13
CA MET A 132 -2.49 -3.49 0.54
C MET A 132 -1.06 -3.93 0.86
N LEU A 133 -0.63 -3.68 2.10
CA LEU A 133 0.66 -4.14 2.61
C LEU A 133 0.55 -5.57 3.13
N PRO A 134 1.61 -6.40 3.01
CA PRO A 134 1.60 -7.77 3.52
C PRO A 134 1.66 -7.84 5.05
N LEU A 135 2.12 -6.76 5.70
CA LEU A 135 2.28 -6.65 7.14
C LEU A 135 1.82 -5.27 7.60
N LEU A 136 1.19 -5.19 8.77
CA LEU A 136 0.69 -3.94 9.35
C LEU A 136 -0.16 -3.13 8.37
N ASN A 137 -1.06 -3.84 7.66
CA ASN A 137 -1.95 -3.24 6.68
C ASN A 137 -3.02 -2.37 7.37
N TRP A 138 -3.53 -1.38 6.64
CA TRP A 138 -4.54 -0.46 7.14
C TRP A 138 -5.38 0.10 5.99
N THR A 139 -6.59 0.54 6.34
CA THR A 139 -7.53 1.24 5.48
C THR A 139 -7.52 2.72 5.82
N ALA A 140 -7.69 3.56 4.80
CA ALA A 140 -7.78 5.00 4.92
C ALA A 140 -8.80 5.40 6.00
N GLY A 141 -8.44 6.41 6.78
CA GLY A 141 -9.14 6.74 8.02
C GLY A 141 -8.59 7.99 8.67
N ARG A 142 -9.17 8.37 9.82
CA ARG A 142 -8.51 9.33 10.71
C ARG A 142 -7.16 8.77 11.14
N ALA A 143 -6.18 9.64 11.38
CA ALA A 143 -4.85 9.21 11.78
C ALA A 143 -4.88 8.36 13.06
N SER A 144 -5.78 8.66 14.01
CA SER A 144 -6.10 7.85 15.18
C SER A 144 -6.59 6.44 14.84
N ASP A 145 -7.56 6.30 13.92
CA ASP A 145 -8.11 5.01 13.50
C ASP A 145 -7.05 4.14 12.82
N VAL A 146 -6.19 4.74 11.99
CA VAL A 146 -5.08 4.04 11.33
C VAL A 146 -4.06 3.52 12.35
N VAL A 147 -3.80 4.26 13.42
CA VAL A 147 -2.96 3.80 14.54
C VAL A 147 -3.58 2.56 15.21
N VAL A 148 -4.88 2.58 15.50
CA VAL A 148 -5.59 1.43 16.10
C VAL A 148 -5.49 0.20 15.21
N GLN A 149 -5.76 0.33 13.91
CA GLN A 149 -5.64 -0.76 12.94
C GLN A 149 -4.21 -1.34 12.91
N THR A 150 -3.21 -0.46 12.85
CA THR A 150 -1.79 -0.84 12.77
C THR A 150 -1.32 -1.55 14.04
N LEU A 151 -1.70 -1.05 15.21
CA LEU A 151 -1.35 -1.68 16.49
C LEU A 151 -2.07 -3.01 16.71
N ALA A 152 -3.30 -3.18 16.19
CA ALA A 152 -3.99 -4.46 16.23
C ALA A 152 -3.23 -5.53 15.41
N GLU A 153 -2.74 -5.18 14.21
CA GLU A 153 -1.89 -6.07 13.41
C GLU A 153 -0.54 -6.36 14.08
N TRP A 154 0.07 -5.35 14.71
CA TRP A 154 1.29 -5.51 15.50
C TRP A 154 1.09 -6.50 16.65
N ALA A 155 0.03 -6.33 17.43
CA ALA A 155 -0.29 -7.19 18.57
C ALA A 155 -0.49 -8.65 18.16
N LYS A 156 -1.19 -8.91 17.04
CA LYS A 156 -1.34 -10.27 16.48
C LYS A 156 0.00 -10.92 16.15
N LEU A 157 0.95 -10.13 15.62
CA LEU A 157 2.27 -10.63 15.25
C LEU A 157 3.15 -10.93 16.46
N THR A 158 3.03 -10.14 17.53
CA THR A 158 3.83 -10.28 18.76
C THR A 158 3.17 -11.14 19.84
N ALA A 159 1.93 -11.60 19.63
CA ALA A 159 1.21 -12.43 20.58
C ALA A 159 1.97 -13.75 20.87
N PRO A 160 2.00 -14.22 22.13
CA PRO A 160 2.55 -15.54 22.46
C PRO A 160 1.81 -16.61 21.66
N ARG A 161 2.54 -17.46 20.93
CA ARG A 161 1.95 -18.60 20.24
C ARG A 161 1.91 -19.80 21.18
N GLU A 162 0.71 -20.21 21.57
CA GLU A 162 0.48 -21.47 22.26
C GLU A 162 0.80 -22.63 21.29
N SER A 163 1.67 -23.56 21.67
CA SER A 163 1.82 -24.89 21.04
C SER A 163 2.49 -25.03 19.65
N SER A 164 3.71 -24.52 19.47
CA SER A 164 4.65 -25.25 18.60
C SER A 164 6.03 -25.26 19.22
N ALA A 165 6.69 -26.42 19.21
CA ALA A 165 8.02 -26.66 19.79
C ALA A 165 9.15 -25.80 19.17
N GLU A 166 8.81 -24.89 18.25
CA GLU A 166 9.68 -23.85 17.74
C GLU A 166 9.44 -22.57 18.54
N THR A 167 10.16 -22.40 19.65
CA THR A 167 10.36 -21.08 20.26
C THR A 167 10.68 -20.07 19.16
N LEU A 168 9.96 -18.94 19.10
CA LEU A 168 10.26 -17.85 18.17
C LEU A 168 11.77 -17.59 18.19
N ALA A 169 12.46 -17.89 17.08
CA ALA A 169 13.88 -17.61 16.95
C ALA A 169 14.17 -16.10 17.08
N THR A 170 13.15 -15.28 16.84
CA THR A 170 13.16 -13.83 16.98
C THR A 170 12.55 -13.41 18.32
N ASN A 171 13.34 -12.82 19.19
CA ASN A 171 12.84 -12.20 20.42
C ASN A 171 12.69 -10.69 20.19
N ILE A 172 11.61 -10.09 20.68
CA ILE A 172 11.36 -8.63 20.59
C ILE A 172 11.24 -8.04 22.00
N ARG A 173 11.99 -6.99 22.28
CA ARG A 173 11.84 -6.16 23.48
C ARG A 173 11.49 -4.74 23.05
N VAL A 174 10.49 -4.17 23.69
CA VAL A 174 10.02 -2.80 23.42
C VAL A 174 10.33 -1.93 24.63
N PHE A 175 10.93 -0.77 24.37
CA PHE A 175 11.26 0.24 25.37
C PHE A 175 10.63 1.57 24.98
N CYS A 176 9.66 2.03 25.78
CA CYS A 176 9.07 3.36 25.64
C CYS A 176 9.67 4.32 26.67
N ASN A 177 9.33 5.61 26.60
CA ASN A 177 9.94 6.65 27.42
C ASN A 177 11.48 6.59 27.38
N SER A 178 12.04 6.24 26.23
CA SER A 178 13.49 6.18 26.00
C SER A 178 14.07 7.59 25.90
N ARG A 179 14.09 8.32 27.02
CA ARG A 179 14.41 9.77 27.08
C ARG A 179 15.89 10.05 26.87
N HIS A 180 16.73 9.08 27.20
CA HIS A 180 18.14 9.06 26.85
C HIS A 180 18.35 7.86 25.92
N LEU A 181 18.93 8.09 24.75
CA LEU A 181 19.37 7.03 23.83
C LEU A 181 20.56 7.55 23.04
N GLN A 182 21.70 6.87 23.13
CA GLN A 182 22.92 7.23 22.44
C GLN A 182 23.52 6.00 21.74
N VAL A 183 23.85 6.17 20.46
CA VAL A 183 24.54 5.19 19.62
C VAL A 183 26.00 5.61 19.54
N ASP A 184 26.88 4.70 19.93
CA ASP A 184 28.32 4.92 19.97
C ASP A 184 29.10 3.79 19.27
N ARG A 185 30.34 4.08 18.87
CA ARG A 185 31.26 3.10 18.32
C ARG A 185 32.54 3.07 19.15
N LYS A 186 32.79 1.94 19.82
CA LYS A 186 34.11 1.65 20.37
C LYS A 186 35.13 1.47 19.24
N LYS A 187 36.32 2.06 19.39
CA LYS A 187 37.43 1.91 18.41
C LYS A 187 37.66 0.44 18.06
N HIS A 188 37.79 0.14 16.77
CA HIS A 188 37.98 -1.20 16.20
C HIS A 188 36.83 -2.21 16.45
N SER A 189 35.70 -1.78 17.00
CA SER A 189 34.51 -2.64 17.12
C SER A 189 33.80 -2.80 15.77
N LYS A 190 33.35 -4.03 15.50
CA LYS A 190 32.42 -4.38 14.42
C LYS A 190 30.95 -4.21 14.82
N TYR A 191 30.70 -3.82 16.08
CA TYR A 191 29.38 -3.59 16.67
C TYR A 191 29.23 -2.12 17.06
N LEU A 192 27.98 -1.66 17.11
CA LEU A 192 27.62 -0.37 17.71
C LEU A 192 27.06 -0.61 19.11
N ARG A 193 27.47 0.22 20.06
CA ARG A 193 26.88 0.21 21.41
C ARG A 193 25.69 1.17 21.41
N VAL A 194 24.56 0.72 21.92
CA VAL A 194 23.44 1.61 22.24
C VAL A 194 23.30 1.65 23.75
N GLU A 195 23.30 2.86 24.30
CA GLU A 195 23.02 3.17 25.70
C GLU A 195 21.68 3.87 25.77
N TRP A 196 20.82 3.49 26.71
CA TRP A 196 19.51 4.10 26.86
C TRP A 196 19.02 4.14 28.29
N VAL A 197 18.06 5.03 28.57
CA VAL A 197 17.21 5.01 29.77
C VAL A 197 15.77 4.95 29.30
N GLY A 198 15.06 3.87 29.63
CA GLY A 198 13.69 3.66 29.18
C GLY A 198 12.89 2.67 30.02
N GLU A 199 11.61 2.59 29.73
CA GLU A 199 10.63 1.71 30.39
C GLU A 199 10.35 0.51 29.49
N ARG A 200 10.59 -0.70 30.03
CA ARG A 200 10.24 -1.93 29.31
C ARG A 200 8.72 -2.06 29.19
N ARG A 201 8.24 -2.36 27.99
CA ARG A 201 6.84 -2.65 27.69
C ARG A 201 6.62 -4.14 27.40
N LYS A 202 5.36 -4.57 27.37
CA LYS A 202 4.98 -5.82 26.71
C LYS A 202 5.33 -5.71 25.21
N PRO A 203 5.53 -6.84 24.48
CA PRO A 203 5.87 -6.82 23.07
C PRO A 203 4.92 -6.01 22.17
N ASP A 204 3.63 -5.94 22.52
CA ASP A 204 2.62 -5.14 21.82
C ASP A 204 2.71 -3.62 22.11
N GLY A 205 3.62 -3.20 22.99
CA GLY A 205 3.83 -1.82 23.42
C GLY A 205 3.03 -1.40 24.65
N THR A 206 2.17 -2.29 25.18
CA THR A 206 1.36 -1.99 26.37
C THR A 206 2.16 -2.09 27.67
N ILE A 207 1.60 -1.50 28.73
CA ILE A 207 2.21 -1.48 30.06
C ILE A 207 2.07 -2.86 30.72
N ASP A 208 3.11 -3.28 31.44
CA ASP A 208 3.05 -4.48 32.29
C ASP A 208 2.41 -4.18 33.66
N ASP A 209 1.75 -5.17 34.24
CA ASP A 209 0.94 -5.03 35.47
C ASP A 209 1.79 -4.56 36.66
N GLN A 210 3.12 -4.73 36.56
CA GLN A 210 4.10 -4.36 37.57
C GLN A 210 4.50 -2.86 37.60
N HIS A 211 3.86 -1.96 36.85
CA HIS A 211 4.26 -0.55 36.70
C HIS A 211 5.74 -0.41 36.27
N PRO A 212 6.01 -0.20 34.97
CA PRO A 212 7.37 -0.18 34.47
C PRO A 212 8.16 0.99 35.07
N THR A 213 9.32 0.67 35.62
CA THR A 213 10.27 1.66 36.14
C THR A 213 11.30 1.98 35.06
N PRO A 214 11.61 3.27 34.80
CA PRO A 214 12.69 3.64 33.91
C PRO A 214 14.01 3.04 34.40
N ARG A 215 14.76 2.37 33.53
CA ARG A 215 16.08 1.81 33.83
C ARG A 215 17.08 2.22 32.76
N GLY A 216 18.30 2.54 33.21
CA GLY A 216 19.45 2.75 32.35
C GLY A 216 20.13 1.41 32.03
N ASP A 217 20.47 1.19 30.77
CA ASP A 217 21.17 -0.01 30.31
C ASP A 217 21.97 0.29 29.03
N SER A 218 22.84 -0.63 28.62
CA SER A 218 23.57 -0.54 27.36
C SER A 218 23.89 -1.90 26.78
N GLU A 219 23.92 -2.01 25.46
CA GLU A 219 24.14 -3.28 24.77
C GLU A 219 24.86 -3.08 23.43
N ASN A 220 25.55 -4.12 22.94
CA ASN A 220 26.19 -4.12 21.63
C ASN A 220 25.28 -4.75 20.57
N TYR A 221 25.18 -4.09 19.42
CA TYR A 221 24.31 -4.47 18.30
C TYR A 221 25.11 -4.76 17.04
N ASN A 222 24.67 -5.80 16.32
CA ASN A 222 25.17 -6.14 14.99
C ASN A 222 24.63 -5.20 13.92
N LEU A 223 23.49 -4.56 14.19
CA LEU A 223 22.82 -3.65 13.29
C LEU A 223 22.01 -2.64 14.12
N VAL A 224 22.14 -1.36 13.80
CA VAL A 224 21.30 -0.28 14.34
C VAL A 224 20.56 0.37 13.18
N VAL A 225 19.23 0.41 13.27
CA VAL A 225 18.34 1.03 12.28
C VAL A 225 17.64 2.21 12.94
N VAL A 226 17.92 3.41 12.46
CA VAL A 226 17.31 4.65 12.94
C VAL A 226 16.10 4.97 12.07
N ALA A 227 14.90 4.83 12.64
CA ALA A 227 13.61 4.92 11.99
C ALA A 227 12.73 6.04 12.59
N MET A 228 13.32 7.23 12.77
CA MET A 228 12.64 8.38 13.43
C MET A 228 11.51 9.00 12.59
N GLY A 229 11.39 8.61 11.31
CA GLY A 229 10.23 8.92 10.46
C GLY A 229 9.94 10.41 10.32
N PHE A 230 8.71 10.82 10.63
CA PHE A 230 8.20 12.17 10.41
C PHE A 230 8.89 13.22 11.28
N GLY A 231 9.29 12.87 12.51
CA GLY A 231 9.82 13.81 13.51
C GLY A 231 8.80 14.82 14.02
N LEU A 232 9.24 15.74 14.88
CA LEU A 232 8.44 16.87 15.37
C LEU A 232 8.80 18.14 14.62
N GLU A 233 7.81 19.02 14.44
CA GLU A 233 8.07 20.33 13.85
C GLU A 233 9.00 21.17 14.70
N ARG A 234 9.71 22.09 14.05
CA ARG A 234 10.58 23.06 14.73
C ARG A 234 9.82 24.03 15.63
N ASP A 235 8.53 24.25 15.35
CA ASP A 235 7.61 25.11 16.10
C ASP A 235 6.59 24.25 16.85
N GLU A 236 6.66 24.25 18.18
CA GLU A 236 5.87 23.33 19.02
C GLU A 236 4.43 23.81 19.28
N ALA A 237 4.12 25.08 19.05
CA ALA A 237 2.83 25.69 19.45
C ALA A 237 1.62 25.03 18.77
N HIS A 238 1.78 24.53 17.54
CA HIS A 238 0.70 23.93 16.74
C HIS A 238 1.21 22.74 15.91
N SER A 239 1.47 21.60 16.54
CA SER A 239 1.89 20.41 15.77
C SER A 239 0.82 19.95 14.77
N TYR A 240 1.22 19.54 13.57
CA TYR A 240 0.35 19.04 12.50
C TYR A 240 -0.50 17.87 12.93
N TRP A 241 0.00 17.03 13.85
CA TRP A 241 -0.71 15.85 14.31
C TRP A 241 -1.66 16.12 15.48
N ARG A 242 -1.72 17.35 16.02
CA ARG A 242 -2.64 17.68 17.10
C ARG A 242 -3.99 18.12 16.57
N ASN A 243 -5.05 17.76 17.28
CA ASN A 243 -6.40 18.21 16.98
C ASN A 243 -6.47 19.73 17.16
N ASP A 244 -7.11 20.39 16.21
CA ASP A 244 -7.23 21.84 16.14
C ASP A 244 -8.64 22.24 15.67
N VAL A 245 -8.97 23.52 15.82
CA VAL A 245 -10.26 24.09 15.41
C VAL A 245 -10.21 24.82 14.06
N ALA A 246 -9.05 24.86 13.38
CA ALA A 246 -8.87 25.68 12.18
C ALA A 246 -9.80 25.22 11.02
N GLY A 247 -10.01 23.91 10.92
CA GLY A 247 -10.93 23.29 9.96
C GLY A 247 -12.42 23.36 10.34
N GLN A 248 -12.78 23.94 11.48
CA GLN A 248 -14.16 23.99 11.99
C GLN A 248 -14.76 25.39 11.86
N PRO A 249 -16.10 25.52 11.72
CA PRO A 249 -16.77 26.81 11.77
C PRO A 249 -16.48 27.57 13.08
N GLY A 250 -16.30 28.88 13.00
CA GLY A 250 -16.19 29.73 14.19
C GLY A 250 -17.51 29.77 14.97
N LEU A 251 -17.43 29.71 16.31
CA LEU A 251 -18.60 29.83 17.20
C LEU A 251 -18.73 31.20 17.87
N ASP A 252 -17.68 32.02 17.84
CA ASP A 252 -17.47 33.21 18.68
C ASP A 252 -17.36 34.52 17.88
N GLY A 253 -17.57 34.49 16.57
CA GLY A 253 -17.47 35.68 15.73
C GLY A 253 -17.71 35.43 14.25
N PRO A 254 -17.96 36.50 13.47
CA PRO A 254 -18.46 36.38 12.10
C PRO A 254 -17.38 35.97 11.07
N ARG A 255 -16.09 36.32 11.28
CA ARG A 255 -15.01 35.98 10.33
C ARG A 255 -13.63 35.94 11.00
N ARG A 256 -12.81 34.95 10.63
CA ARG A 256 -11.43 34.78 11.15
C ARG A 256 -10.40 34.74 10.02
N THR A 257 -9.32 35.51 10.17
CA THR A 257 -8.19 35.49 9.24
C THR A 257 -7.06 34.62 9.80
N TYR A 258 -6.52 33.72 8.96
CA TYR A 258 -5.38 32.85 9.27
C TYR A 258 -4.20 33.18 8.37
N ILE A 259 -2.98 32.99 8.89
CA ILE A 259 -1.77 32.97 8.09
C ILE A 259 -1.23 31.54 8.08
N VAL A 260 -1.07 30.95 6.89
CA VAL A 260 -0.42 29.65 6.72
C VAL A 260 0.98 29.87 6.18
N SER A 261 1.99 29.50 6.95
CA SER A 261 3.40 29.74 6.64
C SER A 261 4.10 28.41 6.36
N GLY A 262 4.36 28.12 5.08
CA GLY A 262 4.99 26.87 4.65
C GLY A 262 4.76 26.53 3.18
N GLN A 263 5.57 25.63 2.63
CA GLN A 263 5.57 25.24 1.21
C GLN A 263 5.61 23.72 0.98
N GLY A 264 5.15 22.93 1.95
CA GLY A 264 5.01 21.48 1.83
C GLY A 264 3.55 21.05 1.90
N ASP A 265 3.28 19.77 1.67
CA ASP A 265 1.91 19.21 1.70
C ASP A 265 1.14 19.56 2.97
N GLY A 266 1.76 19.50 4.16
CA GLY A 266 1.09 19.86 5.40
C GLY A 266 0.56 21.30 5.44
N ALA A 267 1.27 22.25 4.81
CA ALA A 267 0.82 23.63 4.68
C ALA A 267 -0.36 23.76 3.70
N MET A 268 -0.28 23.05 2.57
CA MET A 268 -1.33 23.07 1.56
C MET A 268 -2.63 22.44 2.09
N ILE A 269 -2.51 21.37 2.87
CA ILE A 269 -3.64 20.72 3.55
C ILE A 269 -4.28 21.68 4.55
N ASP A 270 -3.50 22.36 5.39
CA ASP A 270 -4.07 23.32 6.36
C ASP A 270 -4.74 24.51 5.66
N LEU A 271 -4.17 25.01 4.56
CA LEU A 271 -4.81 26.03 3.73
C LEU A 271 -6.17 25.56 3.20
N LEU A 272 -6.23 24.34 2.65
CA LEU A 272 -7.46 23.75 2.13
C LEU A 272 -8.50 23.52 3.25
N ARG A 273 -8.08 23.02 4.43
CA ARG A 273 -8.95 22.87 5.62
C ARG A 273 -9.54 24.20 6.08
N ILE A 274 -8.75 25.27 6.03
CA ILE A 274 -9.20 26.62 6.44
C ILE A 274 -10.21 27.17 5.43
N ARG A 275 -10.04 26.93 4.13
CA ARG A 275 -10.79 27.63 3.08
C ARG A 275 -11.90 26.83 2.41
N VAL A 276 -11.89 25.52 2.49
CA VAL A 276 -12.89 24.65 1.85
C VAL A 276 -13.82 24.08 2.92
N SER A 277 -15.12 24.23 2.73
CA SER A 277 -16.14 23.72 3.67
C SER A 277 -16.09 22.20 3.70
N GLN A 278 -16.20 21.58 4.89
CA GLN A 278 -16.19 20.11 5.05
C GLN A 278 -15.04 19.41 4.30
N PHE A 279 -13.83 20.00 4.34
CA PHE A 279 -12.69 19.48 3.59
C PHE A 279 -12.26 18.09 4.09
N ARG A 280 -12.18 17.15 3.15
CA ARG A 280 -11.55 15.84 3.27
C ARG A 280 -10.81 15.56 1.96
N GLN A 281 -9.55 15.17 2.03
CA GLN A 281 -8.64 15.14 0.87
C GLN A 281 -9.01 14.10 -0.19
N ASP A 282 -9.53 12.96 0.22
CA ASP A 282 -10.11 11.92 -0.65
C ASP A 282 -11.43 12.41 -1.28
N ARG A 283 -12.34 12.86 -0.43
CA ARG A 283 -13.69 13.28 -0.77
C ARG A 283 -13.74 14.46 -1.75
N ILE A 284 -12.90 15.48 -1.53
CA ILE A 284 -12.86 16.68 -2.38
C ILE A 284 -12.51 16.34 -3.82
N LEU A 285 -11.68 15.32 -4.06
CA LEU A 285 -11.33 14.91 -5.41
C LEU A 285 -12.50 14.25 -6.12
N ASP A 286 -13.22 13.37 -5.42
CA ASP A 286 -14.38 12.69 -5.99
C ASP A 286 -15.54 13.66 -6.25
N GLU A 287 -15.71 14.67 -5.40
CA GLU A 287 -16.75 15.69 -5.57
C GLU A 287 -16.41 16.71 -6.67
N LEU A 288 -15.13 17.04 -6.87
CA LEU A 288 -14.72 18.03 -7.88
C LEU A 288 -14.49 17.42 -9.28
N PHE A 289 -14.08 16.15 -9.35
CA PHE A 289 -13.73 15.47 -10.60
C PHE A 289 -14.65 14.27 -10.97
N PRO A 290 -15.96 14.23 -10.63
CA PRO A 290 -16.80 13.07 -10.92
C PRO A 290 -16.98 12.89 -12.43
N GLU A 291 -16.82 11.65 -12.91
CA GLU A 291 -17.09 11.26 -14.31
C GLU A 291 -16.31 12.04 -15.39
N ARG A 292 -15.18 12.68 -15.04
CA ARG A 292 -14.36 13.50 -15.96
C ARG A 292 -13.18 12.74 -16.58
N ALA A 293 -13.41 11.55 -17.13
CA ALA A 293 -12.33 10.70 -17.67
C ALA A 293 -11.38 11.42 -18.66
N PRO A 294 -11.85 12.26 -19.61
CA PRO A 294 -10.96 13.00 -20.50
C PRO A 294 -10.07 14.02 -19.78
N LEU A 295 -10.61 14.73 -18.77
CA LEU A 295 -9.84 15.68 -17.96
C LEU A 295 -8.79 14.93 -17.11
N LEU A 296 -9.17 13.82 -16.48
CA LEU A 296 -8.22 12.99 -15.72
C LEU A 296 -7.07 12.50 -16.59
N GLY A 297 -7.35 12.08 -17.83
CA GLY A 297 -6.31 11.70 -18.80
C GLY A 297 -5.34 12.85 -19.12
N ARG A 298 -5.82 14.09 -19.21
CA ARG A 298 -4.96 15.27 -19.40
C ARG A 298 -4.15 15.58 -18.15
N LEU A 299 -4.77 15.50 -16.96
CA LEU A 299 -4.09 15.77 -15.69
C LEU A 299 -2.97 14.76 -15.39
N ARG A 300 -3.16 13.48 -15.73
CA ARG A 300 -2.10 12.46 -15.64
C ARG A 300 -0.86 12.86 -16.45
N LYS A 301 -1.05 13.32 -17.69
CA LYS A 301 0.06 13.83 -18.53
C LYS A 301 0.75 15.07 -17.92
N LEU A 302 -0.01 15.94 -17.25
CA LEU A 302 0.55 17.13 -16.61
C LEU A 302 1.35 16.83 -15.35
N ARG A 303 1.00 15.76 -14.64
CA ARG A 303 1.68 15.38 -13.40
C ARG A 303 3.16 15.12 -13.62
N ASP A 304 3.51 14.48 -14.74
CA ASP A 304 4.88 14.10 -15.08
C ASP A 304 5.70 15.31 -15.60
N MET A 305 5.06 16.46 -15.80
CA MET A 305 5.72 17.73 -16.09
C MET A 305 6.20 18.42 -14.80
N ASN A 306 7.17 19.32 -14.92
CA ASN A 306 7.67 20.11 -13.79
C ASN A 306 7.84 21.58 -14.15
N GLY A 307 7.83 22.45 -13.14
CA GLY A 307 8.17 23.86 -13.30
C GLY A 307 7.12 24.69 -14.01
N ALA A 308 7.59 25.74 -14.69
CA ALA A 308 6.75 26.68 -15.43
C ALA A 308 5.87 26.00 -16.48
N ALA A 309 6.38 24.95 -17.14
CA ALA A 309 5.62 24.19 -18.13
C ALA A 309 4.35 23.54 -17.54
N GLN A 310 4.43 23.01 -16.31
CA GLN A 310 3.26 22.45 -15.62
C GLN A 310 2.22 23.54 -15.31
N PHE A 311 2.66 24.71 -14.84
CA PHE A 311 1.77 25.83 -14.55
C PHE A 311 1.10 26.38 -15.82
N GLU A 312 1.87 26.60 -16.90
CA GLU A 312 1.34 27.07 -18.19
C GLU A 312 0.33 26.08 -18.79
N ALA A 313 0.55 24.78 -18.62
CA ALA A 313 -0.40 23.78 -19.07
C ALA A 313 -1.70 23.79 -18.25
N LEU A 314 -1.63 24.06 -16.93
CA LEU A 314 -2.82 24.29 -16.11
C LEU A 314 -3.57 25.57 -16.51
N GLU A 315 -2.87 26.64 -16.89
CA GLU A 315 -3.48 27.87 -17.41
C GLU A 315 -4.23 27.60 -18.73
N LYS A 316 -3.64 26.80 -19.63
CA LYS A 316 -4.31 26.36 -20.86
C LYS A 316 -5.57 25.56 -20.56
N LEU A 317 -5.50 24.61 -19.62
CA LEU A 317 -6.65 23.83 -19.16
C LEU A 317 -7.75 24.70 -18.51
N TRP A 318 -7.37 25.76 -17.82
CA TRP A 318 -8.31 26.69 -17.19
C TRP A 318 -9.06 27.55 -18.21
N ARG A 319 -8.39 27.94 -19.30
CA ARG A 319 -8.99 28.73 -20.40
C ARG A 319 -9.83 27.89 -21.35
N ASP A 320 -9.68 26.57 -21.31
CA ASP A 320 -10.47 25.64 -22.11
C ASP A 320 -11.95 25.69 -21.69
N PRO A 321 -12.86 26.15 -22.58
CA PRO A 321 -14.26 26.29 -22.25
C PRO A 321 -15.03 24.97 -22.30
N SER A 322 -14.41 23.87 -22.75
CA SER A 322 -15.07 22.57 -22.85
C SER A 322 -15.36 21.96 -21.47
N PRO A 323 -16.27 20.98 -21.37
CA PRO A 323 -16.47 20.19 -20.14
C PRO A 323 -15.20 19.48 -19.63
N SER A 324 -14.17 19.36 -20.48
CA SER A 324 -12.86 18.81 -20.16
C SER A 324 -11.83 19.86 -19.71
N GLY A 325 -12.27 21.11 -19.48
CA GLY A 325 -11.48 22.20 -18.90
C GLY A 325 -11.56 22.26 -17.37
N LEU A 326 -10.66 23.02 -16.75
CA LEU A 326 -10.59 23.18 -15.29
C LEU A 326 -11.56 24.22 -14.73
N ARG A 327 -12.14 25.11 -15.57
CA ARG A 327 -13.02 26.17 -15.08
C ARG A 327 -14.26 25.63 -14.38
N VAL A 328 -14.89 24.61 -14.95
CA VAL A 328 -16.07 23.94 -14.34
C VAL A 328 -15.73 23.36 -12.95
N VAL A 329 -14.50 22.85 -12.78
CA VAL A 329 -14.01 22.35 -11.49
C VAL A 329 -13.80 23.51 -10.51
N GLY A 330 -13.24 24.62 -10.99
CA GLY A 330 -13.11 25.86 -10.22
C GLY A 330 -14.44 26.42 -9.74
N ASP A 331 -15.46 26.43 -10.59
CA ASP A 331 -16.81 26.90 -10.25
C ASP A 331 -17.42 26.02 -9.14
N ALA A 332 -17.25 24.69 -9.23
CA ALA A 332 -17.65 23.76 -8.18
C ALA A 332 -16.90 24.00 -6.85
N LEU A 333 -15.59 24.25 -6.90
CA LEU A 333 -14.80 24.59 -5.72
C LEU A 333 -15.22 25.95 -5.12
N ALA A 334 -15.54 26.93 -5.95
CA ALA A 334 -15.96 28.26 -5.52
C ALA A 334 -17.21 28.20 -4.64
N MET A 335 -18.18 27.34 -4.99
CA MET A 335 -19.38 27.09 -4.18
C MET A 335 -19.08 26.50 -2.80
N ARG A 336 -17.91 25.88 -2.63
CA ARG A 336 -17.46 25.27 -1.38
C ARG A 336 -16.54 26.15 -0.54
N LEU A 337 -16.25 27.37 -0.98
CA LEU A 337 -15.43 28.27 -0.17
C LEU A 337 -16.15 28.64 1.13
N ARG A 338 -15.43 28.51 2.23
CA ARG A 338 -15.85 29.01 3.53
C ARG A 338 -16.01 30.52 3.47
N ARG A 339 -17.07 31.03 4.09
CA ARG A 339 -17.34 32.48 4.19
C ARG A 339 -16.94 33.06 5.54
N ASP A 340 -16.74 32.18 6.53
CA ASP A 340 -16.36 32.50 7.90
C ASP A 340 -14.84 32.63 8.11
N THR A 341 -14.03 32.37 7.07
CA THR A 341 -12.57 32.47 7.16
C THR A 341 -11.94 33.23 6.00
N GLU A 342 -10.75 33.76 6.25
CA GLU A 342 -9.80 34.24 5.25
C GLU A 342 -8.46 33.58 5.48
N ALA A 343 -7.65 33.47 4.43
CA ALA A 343 -6.31 32.92 4.53
C ALA A 343 -5.30 33.75 3.74
N VAL A 344 -4.15 33.97 4.35
CA VAL A 344 -2.93 34.43 3.69
C VAL A 344 -1.96 33.26 3.64
N LEU A 345 -1.49 32.91 2.44
CA LEU A 345 -0.47 31.89 2.25
C LEU A 345 0.90 32.58 2.18
N HIS A 346 1.68 32.46 3.25
CA HIS A 346 3.03 32.99 3.32
C HIS A 346 4.02 32.02 2.68
N LEU A 347 4.63 32.48 1.57
CA LEU A 347 5.49 31.73 0.67
C LEU A 347 6.91 32.29 0.70
N LYS A 348 7.90 31.43 0.44
CA LYS A 348 9.28 31.84 0.13
C LYS A 348 9.45 32.33 -1.31
N VAL A 349 8.41 32.24 -2.13
CA VAL A 349 8.43 32.60 -3.55
C VAL A 349 7.40 33.69 -3.80
N ARG A 350 7.73 34.60 -4.72
CA ARG A 350 6.90 35.76 -5.05
C ARG A 350 5.69 35.43 -5.91
N ARG A 351 5.85 34.53 -6.88
CA ARG A 351 4.80 34.22 -7.85
C ARG A 351 4.25 32.82 -7.60
N MET A 352 2.93 32.67 -7.77
CA MET A 352 2.27 31.36 -7.68
C MET A 352 2.85 30.33 -8.66
N ALA A 353 3.28 30.74 -9.85
CA ALA A 353 3.92 29.86 -10.82
C ALA A 353 5.23 29.23 -10.27
N ASP A 354 5.94 29.95 -9.41
CA ASP A 354 7.19 29.47 -8.83
C ASP A 354 6.95 28.33 -7.81
N LEU A 355 5.71 28.16 -7.31
CA LEU A 355 5.28 27.01 -6.50
C LEU A 355 5.28 25.67 -7.29
N PHE A 356 5.34 25.74 -8.61
CA PHE A 356 5.46 24.58 -9.49
C PHE A 356 6.92 24.27 -9.84
N GLY A 357 7.85 25.18 -9.51
CA GLY A 357 9.29 25.09 -9.75
C GLY A 357 10.04 24.07 -8.89
N SER A 358 11.35 23.95 -9.14
CA SER A 358 12.27 23.06 -8.42
C SER A 358 12.40 23.40 -6.92
N ALA A 359 12.11 24.65 -6.52
CA ALA A 359 12.05 25.06 -5.12
C ALA A 359 10.88 24.42 -4.33
N SER A 360 9.90 23.82 -5.02
CA SER A 360 8.66 23.27 -4.45
C SER A 360 8.48 21.78 -4.76
N LEU A 361 9.58 21.04 -4.93
CA LEU A 361 9.64 19.58 -5.16
C LEU A 361 9.02 18.72 -4.01
N ARG A 362 8.47 19.34 -2.97
CA ARG A 362 7.94 18.66 -1.76
C ARG A 362 6.42 18.73 -1.62
N ILE A 363 5.71 19.23 -2.64
CA ILE A 363 4.24 19.26 -2.67
C ILE A 363 3.78 18.25 -3.71
N SER A 364 2.82 17.40 -3.35
CA SER A 364 2.18 16.49 -4.29
C SER A 364 1.47 17.23 -5.42
N PHE A 365 1.37 16.59 -6.58
CA PHE A 365 0.65 17.19 -7.71
C PHE A 365 -0.81 17.50 -7.36
N GLN A 366 -1.48 16.60 -6.65
CA GLN A 366 -2.84 16.79 -6.16
C GLN A 366 -2.98 18.11 -5.37
N ASN A 367 -2.11 18.33 -4.39
CA ASN A 367 -2.17 19.53 -3.56
C ASN A 367 -1.81 20.79 -4.35
N LYS A 368 -0.84 20.72 -5.26
CA LYS A 368 -0.54 21.82 -6.20
C LYS A 368 -1.77 22.19 -7.04
N LEU A 369 -2.47 21.20 -7.59
CA LEU A 369 -3.68 21.43 -8.38
C LEU A 369 -4.80 22.05 -7.55
N LEU A 370 -5.09 21.51 -6.37
CA LEU A 370 -6.14 22.05 -5.50
C LEU A 370 -5.83 23.47 -5.04
N VAL A 371 -4.57 23.78 -4.74
CA VAL A 371 -4.14 25.14 -4.37
C VAL A 371 -4.19 26.09 -5.57
N TYR A 372 -3.86 25.62 -6.78
CA TYR A 372 -4.05 26.38 -8.01
C TYR A 372 -5.53 26.72 -8.24
N LEU A 373 -6.42 25.73 -8.11
CA LEU A 373 -7.86 25.96 -8.23
C LEU A 373 -8.34 26.94 -7.16
N LEU A 374 -7.90 26.75 -5.91
CA LEU A 374 -8.26 27.65 -4.81
C LEU A 374 -7.80 29.09 -5.07
N TYR A 375 -6.59 29.27 -5.62
CA TYR A 375 -6.08 30.57 -6.04
C TYR A 375 -6.95 31.19 -7.13
N LYS A 376 -7.34 30.41 -8.15
CA LYS A 376 -8.24 30.89 -9.22
C LYS A 376 -9.63 31.27 -8.73
N CYS A 377 -10.12 30.65 -7.67
CA CYS A 377 -11.39 30.99 -7.03
C CYS A 377 -11.28 32.16 -6.03
N GLY A 378 -10.11 32.80 -5.89
CA GLY A 378 -9.89 33.87 -4.90
C GLY A 378 -9.93 33.37 -3.44
N GLY A 379 -9.61 32.09 -3.22
CA GLY A 379 -9.72 31.45 -1.91
C GLY A 379 -8.68 31.92 -0.89
N PHE A 380 -7.57 32.53 -1.30
CA PHE A 380 -6.54 33.05 -0.40
C PHE A 380 -5.69 34.13 -1.07
N VAL A 381 -4.91 34.85 -0.26
CA VAL A 381 -3.92 35.85 -0.73
C VAL A 381 -2.50 35.28 -0.58
N PRO A 382 -1.72 35.07 -1.64
CA PRO A 382 -0.31 34.72 -1.53
C PRO A 382 0.52 35.94 -1.12
N SER A 383 1.53 35.76 -0.27
CA SER A 383 2.50 36.81 0.08
C SER A 383 3.88 36.25 0.42
N ASP A 384 4.93 37.00 0.09
CA ASP A 384 6.33 36.76 0.50
C ASP A 384 6.82 37.79 1.54
N HIS A 385 5.92 38.64 2.06
CA HIS A 385 6.26 39.59 3.11
C HIS A 385 6.67 38.87 4.39
N ASP A 386 7.53 39.53 5.17
CA ASP A 386 7.90 39.08 6.50
C ASP A 386 6.67 38.74 7.37
N LEU A 387 6.79 37.67 8.16
CA LEU A 387 5.66 37.11 8.90
C LEU A 387 5.10 38.08 9.95
N ASP A 388 5.95 38.87 10.63
CA ASP A 388 5.49 39.84 11.61
C ASP A 388 4.84 41.06 10.94
N ARG A 389 5.32 41.42 9.74
CA ARG A 389 4.63 42.39 8.89
C ARG A 389 3.23 41.90 8.51
N LEU A 390 3.09 40.66 8.05
CA LEU A 390 1.77 40.08 7.70
C LEU A 390 0.82 40.01 8.88
N LYS A 391 1.31 39.66 10.07
CA LYS A 391 0.51 39.66 11.30
C LYS A 391 -0.07 41.04 11.61
N ARG A 392 0.72 42.10 11.43
CA ARG A 392 0.25 43.49 11.60
C ARG A 392 -0.72 43.91 10.49
N GLU A 393 -0.38 43.67 9.23
CA GLU A 393 -1.18 44.04 8.06
C GLU A 393 -2.60 43.43 8.09
N HIS A 394 -2.70 42.18 8.54
CA HIS A 394 -3.97 41.45 8.59
C HIS A 394 -4.60 41.35 9.99
N ASN A 395 -4.02 42.00 11.00
CA ASN A 395 -4.44 41.93 12.40
C ASN A 395 -4.61 40.47 12.91
N VAL A 396 -3.60 39.62 12.65
CA VAL A 396 -3.62 38.19 12.96
C VAL A 396 -2.77 37.90 14.20
N GLU A 397 -3.44 37.39 15.23
CA GLU A 397 -2.80 36.88 16.46
C GLU A 397 -1.96 35.63 16.20
N ASP A 398 -0.92 35.40 17.01
CA ASP A 398 0.02 34.29 16.78
C ASP A 398 -0.65 32.90 16.79
N ARG A 399 -1.69 32.71 17.62
CA ARG A 399 -2.49 31.47 17.66
C ARG A 399 -3.23 31.13 16.35
N ARG A 400 -3.30 32.07 15.40
CA ARG A 400 -3.92 31.90 14.07
C ARG A 400 -2.87 31.84 12.97
N VAL A 401 -1.58 31.76 13.33
CA VAL A 401 -0.46 31.55 12.43
C VAL A 401 -0.07 30.08 12.46
N ILE A 402 -0.37 29.37 11.37
CA ILE A 402 -0.05 27.95 11.20
C ILE A 402 1.32 27.83 10.54
N ARG A 403 2.31 27.31 11.27
CA ARG A 403 3.71 27.16 10.80
C ARG A 403 3.99 25.71 10.39
N ARG A 404 4.47 25.53 9.16
CA ARG A 404 4.76 24.22 8.54
C ARG A 404 6.12 24.27 7.84
N HIS A 405 7.18 24.45 8.63
CA HIS A 405 8.56 24.61 8.13
C HIS A 405 9.34 23.29 8.10
N GLY A 406 8.66 22.16 8.32
CA GLY A 406 9.25 20.84 8.40
C GLY A 406 9.79 20.53 9.80
N THR A 407 10.45 19.38 9.91
CA THR A 407 10.92 18.82 11.18
C THR A 407 12.43 19.00 11.36
N ASN A 408 12.92 18.76 12.57
CA ASN A 408 14.34 18.89 12.89
C ASN A 408 15.11 17.55 12.78
N ALA A 409 14.79 16.76 11.76
CA ALA A 409 15.32 15.41 11.55
C ALA A 409 16.85 15.29 11.67
N ARG A 410 17.60 16.33 11.27
CA ARG A 410 19.07 16.39 11.40
C ARG A 410 19.52 16.49 12.85
N ALA A 411 18.90 17.37 13.63
CA ALA A 411 19.22 17.50 15.04
C ALA A 411 18.76 16.28 15.83
N ASP A 412 17.60 15.70 15.47
CA ASP A 412 17.10 14.47 16.06
C ASP A 412 18.08 13.30 15.84
N LEU A 413 18.60 13.14 14.61
CA LEU A 413 19.63 12.13 14.34
C LEU A 413 20.92 12.43 15.09
N ALA A 414 21.40 13.67 15.07
CA ALA A 414 22.62 14.07 15.78
C ALA A 414 22.51 13.79 17.29
N ALA A 415 21.34 14.02 17.89
CA ALA A 415 21.10 13.78 19.31
C ALA A 415 21.12 12.28 19.69
N VAL A 416 20.92 11.39 18.72
CA VAL A 416 21.00 9.94 18.90
C VAL A 416 22.43 9.42 18.74
N LEU A 417 23.32 10.13 18.04
CA LEU A 417 24.70 9.70 17.82
C LEU A 417 25.63 10.30 18.89
N SER A 418 26.65 9.55 19.32
CA SER A 418 27.71 10.11 20.16
C SER A 418 28.53 11.17 19.39
N ASP A 419 29.14 12.11 20.12
CA ASP A 419 30.02 13.12 19.50
C ASP A 419 31.21 12.45 18.78
N GLY A 420 31.77 11.41 19.38
CA GLY A 420 32.88 10.65 18.78
C GLY A 420 32.48 9.93 17.49
N LEU A 421 31.29 9.32 17.46
CA LEU A 421 30.76 8.67 16.26
C LEU A 421 30.44 9.71 15.18
N SER A 422 29.80 10.82 15.56
CA SER A 422 29.48 11.92 14.65
C SER A 422 30.74 12.53 14.03
N ALA A 423 31.79 12.75 14.81
CA ALA A 423 33.08 13.24 14.33
C ALA A 423 33.72 12.25 13.34
N SER A 424 33.73 10.95 13.69
CA SER A 424 34.29 9.90 12.82
C SER A 424 33.58 9.80 11.47
N LEU A 425 32.26 9.98 11.43
CA LEU A 425 31.48 10.02 10.18
C LEU A 425 31.84 11.24 9.33
N ARG A 426 31.98 12.42 9.94
CA ARG A 426 32.38 13.65 9.23
C ARG A 426 33.78 13.55 8.63
N GLU A 427 34.74 12.97 9.34
CA GLU A 427 36.10 12.73 8.83
C GLU A 427 36.11 11.86 7.58
N LYS A 428 35.15 10.93 7.45
CA LYS A 428 34.97 10.08 6.27
C LYS A 428 34.15 10.73 5.14
N GLY A 429 33.74 11.98 5.29
CA GLY A 429 32.91 12.69 4.31
C GLY A 429 31.42 12.32 4.35
N GLU A 430 31.00 11.54 5.35
CA GLU A 430 29.64 11.04 5.54
C GLU A 430 28.91 11.90 6.57
N ASP A 431 28.88 13.21 6.33
CA ASP A 431 28.19 14.13 7.24
C ASP A 431 26.67 13.93 7.15
N VAL A 432 26.17 13.03 8.00
CA VAL A 432 24.75 12.74 8.20
C VAL A 432 23.96 13.98 8.65
N THR A 433 24.63 14.97 9.26
CA THR A 433 24.03 16.25 9.64
C THR A 433 23.92 17.21 8.45
N ALA A 434 24.76 17.05 7.42
CA ALA A 434 24.64 17.76 6.15
C ALA A 434 23.55 17.16 5.25
N GLY A 435 23.02 15.98 5.57
CA GLY A 435 21.97 15.29 4.81
C GLY A 435 22.45 14.69 3.49
N LYS A 436 23.75 14.39 3.37
CA LYS A 436 24.30 13.62 2.25
C LYS A 436 24.15 12.14 2.57
N PHE A 437 23.20 11.48 1.90
CA PHE A 437 23.00 10.04 1.99
C PHE A 437 23.40 9.37 0.66
N PRO A 438 23.89 8.13 0.70
CA PRO A 438 24.49 7.48 -0.46
C PRO A 438 23.52 7.17 -1.60
N GLY A 439 22.20 7.12 -1.34
CA GLY A 439 21.19 6.86 -2.37
C GLY A 439 19.77 7.24 -1.96
N GLU A 440 18.88 7.25 -2.95
CA GLU A 440 17.42 7.41 -2.75
C GLU A 440 16.82 6.09 -2.27
N GLN A 441 15.97 6.14 -1.24
CA GLN A 441 15.29 4.97 -0.71
C GLN A 441 13.94 4.79 -1.40
N PRO A 442 13.78 3.77 -2.27
CA PRO A 442 12.58 3.63 -3.08
C PRO A 442 11.36 3.35 -2.20
N SER A 443 10.27 4.04 -2.53
CA SER A 443 8.92 3.76 -2.00
C SER A 443 8.07 2.91 -2.96
N THR A 444 8.70 2.31 -3.97
CA THR A 444 8.14 1.26 -4.82
C THR A 444 8.39 -0.12 -4.21
N ILE A 445 7.50 -1.08 -4.46
CA ILE A 445 7.64 -2.45 -3.94
C ILE A 445 8.80 -3.15 -4.67
N GLU A 446 9.81 -3.60 -3.91
CA GLU A 446 10.99 -4.30 -4.45
C GLU A 446 11.00 -5.81 -4.16
N TRP A 447 10.12 -6.31 -3.29
CA TRP A 447 10.01 -7.74 -2.97
C TRP A 447 9.09 -8.51 -3.93
N GLN A 448 9.27 -9.83 -3.97
CA GLN A 448 8.46 -10.74 -4.78
C GLN A 448 7.14 -11.11 -4.08
N GLY A 449 6.13 -11.51 -4.86
CA GLY A 449 4.84 -11.99 -4.36
C GLY A 449 4.97 -13.09 -3.33
N GLY A 450 4.33 -12.91 -2.18
CA GLY A 450 4.30 -13.87 -1.09
C GLY A 450 5.55 -13.89 -0.22
N PHE A 451 6.50 -12.97 -0.42
CA PHE A 451 7.80 -12.98 0.28
C PHE A 451 7.65 -12.99 1.82
N PHE A 452 6.72 -12.20 2.36
CA PHE A 452 6.48 -12.11 3.80
C PHE A 452 5.54 -13.19 4.35
N GLY A 453 5.02 -14.08 3.49
CA GLY A 453 4.13 -15.17 3.86
C GLY A 453 4.82 -16.46 4.32
N PHE A 454 6.15 -16.46 4.49
CA PHE A 454 6.91 -17.62 5.00
C PHE A 454 8.16 -17.18 5.76
N ARG A 455 8.76 -18.08 6.55
CA ARG A 455 10.00 -17.85 7.30
C ARG A 455 11.25 -18.14 6.47
N GLY A 456 12.32 -17.38 6.68
CA GLY A 456 13.61 -17.59 6.02
C GLY A 456 13.72 -16.99 4.62
N GLN A 457 14.80 -17.32 3.91
CA GLN A 457 15.10 -16.80 2.57
C GLN A 457 14.32 -17.52 1.47
N THR A 458 14.15 -16.89 0.31
CA THR A 458 13.48 -17.45 -0.88
C THR A 458 13.99 -18.84 -1.26
N LYS A 459 15.29 -19.12 -1.07
CA LYS A 459 15.88 -20.44 -1.36
C LYS A 459 15.26 -21.59 -0.55
N VAL A 460 14.67 -21.31 0.61
CA VAL A 460 14.03 -22.31 1.50
C VAL A 460 12.63 -22.70 1.01
N MET A 461 12.05 -21.94 0.07
CA MET A 461 10.69 -22.18 -0.45
C MET A 461 10.50 -23.60 -1.00
N LYS A 462 11.51 -24.15 -1.68
CA LYS A 462 11.45 -25.50 -2.26
C LYS A 462 11.37 -26.62 -1.22
N SER A 463 11.82 -26.35 0.01
CA SER A 463 11.86 -27.30 1.12
C SER A 463 10.75 -27.09 2.15
N LEU A 464 9.78 -26.20 1.90
CA LEU A 464 8.64 -26.00 2.79
C LEU A 464 7.78 -27.27 2.87
N SER A 465 7.28 -27.58 4.07
CA SER A 465 6.29 -28.66 4.26
C SER A 465 4.99 -28.34 3.52
N GLU A 466 4.15 -29.35 3.27
CA GLU A 466 2.86 -29.14 2.60
C GLU A 466 1.92 -28.26 3.45
N GLU A 467 2.03 -28.30 4.78
CA GLU A 467 1.33 -27.41 5.70
C GLU A 467 1.80 -25.96 5.51
N ALA A 468 3.12 -25.73 5.49
CA ALA A 468 3.67 -24.39 5.27
C ALA A 468 3.29 -23.86 3.87
N LYS A 469 3.33 -24.71 2.84
CA LYS A 469 2.86 -24.36 1.48
C LYS A 469 1.36 -24.06 1.42
N ALA A 470 0.55 -24.60 2.33
CA ALA A 470 -0.88 -24.31 2.39
C ALA A 470 -1.18 -22.90 2.91
N GLU A 471 -0.29 -22.30 3.71
CA GLU A 471 -0.47 -20.94 4.23
C GLU A 471 0.40 -19.91 3.51
N TRP A 472 1.36 -20.37 2.73
CA TRP A 472 2.31 -19.56 1.97
C TRP A 472 1.68 -18.82 0.76
N ARG A 473 2.41 -17.79 0.30
CA ARG A 473 2.10 -16.85 -0.80
C ARG A 473 0.80 -16.07 -0.68
N LYS A 474 0.33 -15.78 0.54
CA LYS A 474 -0.83 -14.91 0.72
C LYS A 474 -0.42 -13.45 0.63
N GLU A 475 -1.14 -12.71 -0.19
CA GLU A 475 -1.14 -11.25 -0.21
C GLU A 475 -2.46 -10.75 0.36
N TYR A 476 -2.50 -9.47 0.77
CA TYR A 476 -3.75 -8.89 1.25
C TYR A 476 -4.86 -8.99 0.18
N LEU A 477 -6.05 -9.37 0.63
CA LEU A 477 -7.23 -9.52 -0.19
C LEU A 477 -8.33 -8.65 0.44
N PRO A 478 -8.83 -7.61 -0.25
CA PRO A 478 -9.91 -6.78 0.27
C PRO A 478 -11.17 -7.61 0.54
N ASP A 479 -11.82 -7.35 1.67
CA ASP A 479 -13.03 -8.09 2.07
C ASP A 479 -14.19 -7.91 1.08
N ALA A 480 -14.35 -6.71 0.52
CA ALA A 480 -15.33 -6.47 -0.54
C ALA A 480 -15.03 -7.34 -1.78
N THR A 481 -13.76 -7.44 -2.19
CA THR A 481 -13.35 -8.35 -3.28
C THR A 481 -13.67 -9.80 -2.92
N LYS A 482 -13.37 -10.22 -1.69
CA LYS A 482 -13.66 -11.58 -1.21
C LYS A 482 -15.14 -11.90 -1.24
N MET A 483 -15.98 -10.98 -0.78
CA MET A 483 -17.42 -11.13 -0.79
C MET A 483 -17.98 -11.27 -2.21
N MET A 484 -17.56 -10.40 -3.15
CA MET A 484 -18.00 -10.44 -4.55
C MET A 484 -17.59 -11.74 -5.24
N ALA A 485 -16.34 -12.19 -5.02
CA ALA A 485 -15.81 -13.43 -5.56
C ALA A 485 -16.50 -14.67 -5.00
N SER A 486 -16.78 -14.69 -3.69
CA SER A 486 -17.53 -15.76 -3.03
C SER A 486 -18.94 -15.88 -3.60
N GLY A 487 -19.63 -14.75 -3.83
CA GLY A 487 -20.97 -14.74 -4.41
C GLY A 487 -21.02 -15.38 -5.79
N LEU A 488 -20.11 -15.00 -6.70
CA LEU A 488 -20.02 -15.58 -8.03
C LEU A 488 -19.65 -17.08 -7.98
N SER A 489 -18.64 -17.44 -7.19
CA SER A 489 -18.16 -18.83 -7.10
C SER A 489 -19.24 -19.75 -6.55
N SER A 490 -19.98 -19.31 -5.54
CA SER A 490 -21.12 -20.06 -4.96
C SER A 490 -22.27 -20.22 -5.93
N ALA A 491 -22.60 -19.18 -6.71
CA ALA A 491 -23.65 -19.26 -7.73
C ALA A 491 -23.31 -20.31 -8.80
N ILE A 492 -22.07 -20.28 -9.31
CA ILE A 492 -21.60 -21.23 -10.31
C ILE A 492 -21.54 -22.65 -9.74
N ALA A 493 -21.02 -22.81 -8.52
CA ALA A 493 -21.01 -24.09 -7.84
C ALA A 493 -22.44 -24.67 -7.70
N GLY A 494 -23.42 -23.84 -7.32
CA GLY A 494 -24.83 -24.24 -7.22
C GLY A 494 -25.41 -24.72 -8.55
N VAL A 495 -25.16 -24.01 -9.65
CA VAL A 495 -25.58 -24.43 -11.00
C VAL A 495 -24.99 -25.77 -11.39
N LEU A 496 -23.69 -25.97 -11.13
CA LEU A 496 -23.00 -27.22 -11.44
C LEU A 496 -23.51 -28.40 -10.61
N ILE A 497 -23.73 -28.21 -9.31
CA ILE A 497 -24.27 -29.24 -8.42
C ILE A 497 -25.67 -29.65 -8.88
N ALA A 498 -26.54 -28.69 -9.20
CA ALA A 498 -27.91 -28.96 -9.64
C ALA A 498 -27.96 -29.77 -10.94
N ARG A 499 -27.08 -29.46 -11.89
CA ARG A 499 -27.08 -30.06 -13.24
C ARG A 499 -26.29 -31.35 -13.34
N LYS A 500 -25.09 -31.38 -12.77
CA LYS A 500 -24.15 -32.51 -12.90
C LYS A 500 -24.27 -33.51 -11.76
N LYS A 501 -24.86 -33.13 -10.62
CA LYS A 501 -25.06 -33.98 -9.44
C LYS A 501 -23.80 -34.78 -9.08
N PRO A 502 -22.65 -34.09 -8.89
CA PRO A 502 -21.39 -34.78 -8.67
C PRO A 502 -21.48 -35.68 -7.43
N SER A 503 -20.97 -36.91 -7.54
CA SER A 503 -21.00 -37.89 -6.44
C SER A 503 -19.82 -37.72 -5.46
N ARG A 504 -18.87 -36.85 -5.81
CA ARG A 504 -17.67 -36.54 -5.04
C ARG A 504 -17.42 -35.03 -5.09
N ARG A 505 -16.38 -34.60 -4.38
CA ARG A 505 -15.89 -33.21 -4.37
C ARG A 505 -15.91 -32.50 -5.72
N LEU A 506 -16.52 -31.31 -5.71
CA LEU A 506 -16.48 -30.27 -6.74
C LEU A 506 -16.09 -28.96 -6.06
N ARG A 507 -15.12 -28.24 -6.62
CA ARG A 507 -14.67 -26.94 -6.10
C ARG A 507 -14.64 -25.90 -7.19
N VAL A 508 -15.07 -24.69 -6.85
CA VAL A 508 -15.04 -23.50 -7.71
C VAL A 508 -14.42 -22.35 -6.93
N THR A 509 -13.55 -21.57 -7.55
CA THR A 509 -13.00 -20.34 -6.97
C THR A 509 -12.65 -19.34 -8.07
N LEU A 510 -12.63 -18.06 -7.72
CA LEU A 510 -12.24 -16.99 -8.62
C LEU A 510 -10.83 -16.52 -8.30
N HIS A 511 -10.01 -16.34 -9.33
CA HIS A 511 -8.72 -15.65 -9.24
C HIS A 511 -8.81 -14.29 -9.93
N ARG A 512 -8.14 -13.27 -9.40
CA ARG A 512 -7.93 -11.98 -10.09
C ARG A 512 -6.51 -11.89 -10.61
N ALA A 513 -6.33 -11.19 -11.72
CA ALA A 513 -5.01 -10.69 -12.10
C ALA A 513 -4.67 -9.45 -11.26
N MET A 514 -3.46 -9.41 -10.72
CA MET A 514 -2.95 -8.24 -10.01
C MET A 514 -1.46 -8.05 -10.30
N THR A 515 -0.96 -6.84 -10.05
CA THR A 515 0.47 -6.54 -10.11
C THR A 515 1.00 -6.25 -8.71
N LEU A 516 2.12 -6.85 -8.36
CA LEU A 516 2.87 -6.55 -7.14
C LEU A 516 4.32 -6.23 -7.52
N GLY A 517 4.75 -4.99 -7.29
CA GLY A 517 6.04 -4.51 -7.79
C GLY A 517 6.11 -4.63 -9.31
N GLN A 518 6.98 -5.52 -9.81
CA GLN A 518 7.14 -5.80 -11.24
C GLN A 518 6.49 -7.13 -11.69
N GLU A 519 5.95 -7.90 -10.75
CA GLU A 519 5.36 -9.21 -10.99
C GLU A 519 3.87 -9.11 -11.29
N GLU A 520 3.40 -9.86 -12.29
CA GLU A 520 1.97 -10.14 -12.46
C GLU A 520 1.65 -11.49 -11.81
N LEU A 521 0.60 -11.49 -11.01
CA LEU A 521 0.18 -12.62 -10.20
C LEU A 521 -1.32 -12.88 -10.41
N LEU A 522 -1.72 -14.12 -10.20
CA LEU A 522 -3.09 -14.56 -10.06
C LEU A 522 -3.38 -14.77 -8.58
N GLN A 523 -4.21 -13.93 -7.98
CA GLN A 523 -4.59 -14.04 -6.57
C GLN A 523 -5.96 -14.70 -6.44
N GLN A 524 -6.05 -15.76 -5.65
CA GLN A 524 -7.31 -16.40 -5.30
C GLN A 524 -8.16 -15.43 -4.45
N CYS A 525 -9.33 -15.05 -4.97
CA CYS A 525 -10.19 -14.01 -4.40
C CYS A 525 -11.16 -14.53 -3.34
N CYS A 526 -11.39 -15.83 -3.23
CA CYS A 526 -12.32 -16.37 -2.24
C CYS A 526 -11.92 -17.78 -1.83
N GLU A 527 -12.53 -18.30 -0.77
CA GLU A 527 -12.45 -19.74 -0.50
C GLU A 527 -13.10 -20.54 -1.64
N TYR A 528 -12.82 -21.84 -1.67
CA TYR A 528 -13.52 -22.71 -2.60
C TYR A 528 -15.01 -22.80 -2.23
N ALA A 529 -15.88 -22.76 -3.23
CA ALA A 529 -17.32 -23.05 -3.11
C ALA A 529 -17.66 -24.36 -3.85
N GLY A 530 -18.67 -25.11 -3.40
CA GLY A 530 -18.99 -26.42 -3.95
C GLY A 530 -19.39 -27.48 -2.93
N GLN A 531 -19.15 -28.75 -3.29
CA GLN A 531 -19.58 -29.94 -2.55
C GLN A 531 -18.36 -30.68 -1.99
N GLU A 532 -18.50 -31.26 -0.78
CA GLU A 532 -17.42 -31.99 -0.06
C GLU A 532 -16.13 -31.17 0.06
N ILE A 533 -16.28 -29.89 0.42
CA ILE A 533 -15.14 -29.02 0.70
C ILE A 533 -14.67 -29.27 2.13
N ASP A 534 -13.35 -29.42 2.26
CA ASP A 534 -12.70 -29.42 3.56
C ASP A 534 -12.43 -27.97 3.98
N ASP A 535 -13.25 -27.44 4.87
CA ASP A 535 -13.22 -26.04 5.36
C ASP A 535 -12.08 -25.78 6.37
N THR A 536 -11.25 -26.78 6.68
CA THR A 536 -10.24 -26.65 7.74
C THR A 536 -9.09 -25.68 7.42
N ARG A 537 -8.95 -25.20 6.17
CA ARG A 537 -7.82 -24.33 5.77
C ARG A 537 -8.22 -23.19 4.84
N ALA A 538 -8.01 -21.96 5.30
CA ALA A 538 -8.20 -20.75 4.50
C ALA A 538 -7.20 -20.67 3.33
N SER A 539 -7.72 -20.55 2.12
CA SER A 539 -7.00 -20.49 0.85
C SER A 539 -7.13 -19.13 0.14
N ALA A 540 -8.09 -18.30 0.54
CA ALA A 540 -8.25 -16.96 0.01
C ALA A 540 -6.99 -16.10 0.22
N GLY A 541 -6.70 -15.24 -0.76
CA GLY A 541 -5.55 -14.34 -0.78
C GLY A 541 -4.26 -14.96 -1.30
N ARG A 542 -4.22 -16.28 -1.56
CA ARG A 542 -3.03 -16.95 -2.13
C ARG A 542 -2.74 -16.42 -3.55
N THR A 543 -1.46 -16.21 -3.84
CA THR A 543 -0.97 -15.74 -5.15
C THR A 543 -0.18 -16.81 -5.89
N LEU A 544 -0.35 -16.83 -7.21
CA LEU A 544 0.31 -17.73 -8.15
C LEU A 544 0.91 -16.92 -9.28
N ASN A 545 2.05 -17.34 -9.80
CA ASN A 545 2.58 -16.76 -11.03
C ASN A 545 1.64 -17.06 -12.21
N THR A 546 1.54 -16.12 -13.14
CA THR A 546 0.67 -16.19 -14.33
C THR A 546 0.98 -17.35 -15.29
N GLY A 547 2.05 -18.11 -15.04
CA GLY A 547 2.46 -19.26 -15.84
C GLY A 547 2.10 -20.63 -15.29
N VAL A 548 1.46 -20.72 -14.12
CA VAL A 548 1.32 -21.95 -13.32
C VAL A 548 -0.03 -22.62 -13.54
N ALA A 549 0.00 -23.96 -13.65
CA ALA A 549 -1.18 -24.82 -13.74
C ALA A 549 -2.19 -24.42 -14.86
N THR A 550 -3.42 -24.94 -14.76
CA THR A 550 -4.50 -24.68 -15.73
C THR A 550 -4.83 -23.19 -15.86
N ILE A 551 -4.85 -22.46 -14.73
CA ILE A 551 -5.14 -21.03 -14.73
C ILE A 551 -4.06 -20.24 -15.49
N GLY A 552 -2.80 -20.62 -15.40
CA GLY A 552 -1.72 -19.98 -16.13
C GLY A 552 -1.77 -20.29 -17.64
N GLN A 553 -2.29 -21.47 -18.02
CA GLN A 553 -2.58 -21.74 -19.43
C GLN A 553 -3.69 -20.82 -19.94
N ALA A 554 -4.81 -20.71 -19.22
CA ALA A 554 -5.91 -19.81 -19.59
C ALA A 554 -5.48 -18.34 -19.64
N TYR A 555 -4.60 -17.91 -18.72
CA TYR A 555 -4.03 -16.56 -18.72
C TYR A 555 -3.21 -16.28 -19.99
N LYS A 556 -2.33 -17.22 -20.37
CA LYS A 556 -1.45 -17.10 -21.54
C LYS A 556 -2.21 -17.17 -22.86
N THR A 557 -3.18 -18.10 -22.95
CA THR A 557 -3.94 -18.32 -24.19
C THR A 557 -5.08 -17.35 -24.37
N ARG A 558 -5.55 -16.71 -23.29
CA ARG A 558 -6.77 -15.86 -23.28
C ARG A 558 -8.00 -16.63 -23.75
N ARG A 559 -8.01 -17.93 -23.46
CA ARG A 559 -9.05 -18.88 -23.87
C ARG A 559 -9.41 -19.80 -22.72
N ILE A 560 -10.60 -20.38 -22.80
CA ILE A 560 -11.03 -21.40 -21.85
C ILE A 560 -10.13 -22.63 -22.03
N VAL A 561 -9.63 -23.16 -20.92
CA VAL A 561 -8.80 -24.37 -20.88
C VAL A 561 -9.49 -25.39 -19.97
N ARG A 562 -9.66 -26.62 -20.46
CA ARG A 562 -10.20 -27.73 -19.66
C ARG A 562 -9.39 -29.01 -19.82
N SER A 563 -9.58 -29.96 -18.92
CA SER A 563 -9.15 -31.35 -19.12
C SER A 563 -9.77 -31.94 -20.39
N ARG A 564 -9.01 -32.74 -21.12
CA ARG A 564 -9.54 -33.55 -22.22
C ARG A 564 -10.57 -34.55 -21.70
N LYS A 565 -11.56 -34.87 -22.54
CA LYS A 565 -12.57 -35.88 -22.21
C LYS A 565 -11.89 -37.22 -21.96
N ALA A 566 -12.23 -37.86 -20.84
CA ALA A 566 -11.68 -39.14 -20.41
C ALA A 566 -10.15 -39.17 -20.23
N VAL A 567 -9.50 -38.03 -19.94
CA VAL A 567 -8.09 -38.03 -19.49
C VAL A 567 -7.96 -38.85 -18.19
N ASP A 568 -6.94 -39.70 -18.12
CA ASP A 568 -6.66 -40.44 -16.90
C ASP A 568 -5.99 -39.53 -15.85
N ARG A 569 -6.16 -39.90 -14.57
CA ARG A 569 -5.67 -39.10 -13.43
C ARG A 569 -4.15 -38.96 -13.40
N GLN A 570 -3.40 -39.96 -13.87
CA GLN A 570 -1.93 -39.92 -13.84
C GLN A 570 -1.41 -38.93 -14.89
N THR A 571 -1.99 -38.93 -16.09
CA THR A 571 -1.68 -37.96 -17.13
C THR A 571 -2.01 -36.54 -16.69
N LEU A 572 -3.16 -36.34 -16.02
CA LEU A 572 -3.53 -35.04 -15.48
C LEU A 572 -2.59 -34.57 -14.35
N ASP A 573 -2.25 -35.44 -13.39
CA ASP A 573 -1.31 -35.13 -12.31
C ASP A 573 0.07 -34.78 -12.86
N LYS A 574 0.57 -35.56 -13.83
CA LYS A 574 1.84 -35.29 -14.51
C LYS A 574 1.81 -33.92 -15.20
N ALA A 575 0.74 -33.60 -15.93
CA ALA A 575 0.60 -32.29 -16.57
C ALA A 575 0.61 -31.15 -15.55
N MET A 576 -0.07 -31.28 -14.41
CA MET A 576 -0.04 -30.26 -13.35
C MET A 576 1.35 -30.10 -12.73
N ASN A 577 2.08 -31.20 -12.53
CA ASN A 577 3.46 -31.20 -12.06
C ASN A 577 4.39 -30.48 -13.06
N ASP A 578 4.24 -30.77 -14.36
CA ASP A 578 5.00 -30.13 -15.43
C ASP A 578 4.69 -28.63 -15.60
N LEU A 579 3.46 -28.24 -15.25
CA LEU A 579 3.00 -26.84 -15.17
C LEU A 579 3.35 -26.17 -13.83
N LYS A 580 4.29 -26.76 -13.07
CA LYS A 580 4.88 -26.20 -11.84
C LYS A 580 3.88 -25.94 -10.72
N LEU A 581 2.75 -26.66 -10.68
CA LEU A 581 1.76 -26.48 -9.61
C LEU A 581 2.42 -26.67 -8.22
N ASN A 582 3.25 -27.70 -8.06
CA ASN A 582 3.87 -28.05 -6.78
C ASN A 582 5.01 -27.12 -6.32
N ASP A 583 5.49 -26.26 -7.23
CA ASP A 583 6.52 -25.27 -6.92
C ASP A 583 5.91 -24.08 -6.15
N GLU A 584 4.61 -23.82 -6.35
CA GLU A 584 3.92 -22.63 -5.83
C GLU A 584 2.70 -22.95 -4.95
N THR A 585 2.19 -24.18 -5.01
CA THR A 585 1.10 -24.66 -4.16
C THR A 585 1.39 -26.03 -3.57
N ARG A 586 0.47 -26.46 -2.69
CA ARG A 586 0.34 -27.86 -2.32
C ARG A 586 0.15 -28.75 -3.54
N ARG A 587 0.52 -30.02 -3.40
CA ARG A 587 0.21 -31.03 -4.41
C ARG A 587 -1.29 -31.12 -4.68
N MET A 588 -1.64 -31.29 -5.95
CA MET A 588 -3.00 -31.64 -6.32
C MET A 588 -3.37 -32.97 -5.65
N SER A 589 -4.62 -33.11 -5.22
CA SER A 589 -5.09 -34.41 -4.75
C SER A 589 -5.09 -35.40 -5.91
N ARG A 590 -4.56 -36.61 -5.68
CA ARG A 590 -4.49 -37.69 -6.67
C ARG A 590 -5.87 -38.15 -7.19
N ASP A 591 -6.93 -37.75 -6.51
CA ASP A 591 -8.30 -38.07 -6.88
C ASP A 591 -8.94 -37.09 -7.87
N VAL A 592 -8.30 -35.94 -8.14
CA VAL A 592 -8.81 -34.97 -9.13
C VAL A 592 -8.79 -35.61 -10.52
N SER A 593 -9.95 -35.63 -11.17
CA SER A 593 -10.17 -36.19 -12.51
C SER A 593 -10.47 -35.12 -13.55
N PHE A 594 -10.84 -33.91 -13.14
CA PHE A 594 -11.21 -32.84 -14.05
C PHE A 594 -10.80 -31.48 -13.50
N VAL A 595 -10.28 -30.61 -14.38
CA VAL A 595 -10.00 -29.19 -14.11
C VAL A 595 -10.48 -28.33 -15.28
N ALA A 596 -10.97 -27.13 -14.99
CA ALA A 596 -11.19 -26.10 -16.01
C ALA A 596 -10.85 -24.70 -15.49
N ALA A 597 -10.46 -23.83 -16.42
CA ALA A 597 -10.16 -22.43 -16.18
C ALA A 597 -10.83 -21.57 -17.26
N ILE A 598 -11.72 -20.66 -16.84
CA ILE A 598 -12.47 -19.75 -17.71
C ILE A 598 -11.94 -18.33 -17.45
N PRO A 599 -11.17 -17.73 -18.38
CA PRO A 599 -10.68 -16.37 -18.20
C PRO A 599 -11.80 -15.36 -18.43
N ILE A 600 -11.78 -14.29 -17.63
CA ILE A 600 -12.59 -13.08 -17.80
C ILE A 600 -11.71 -12.05 -18.48
N LEU A 601 -12.13 -11.60 -19.66
CA LEU A 601 -11.34 -10.73 -20.52
C LEU A 601 -11.80 -9.27 -20.48
N GLU A 602 -10.86 -8.37 -20.61
CA GLU A 602 -11.03 -6.98 -21.02
C GLU A 602 -10.94 -6.88 -22.55
N PRO A 603 -11.46 -5.82 -23.19
CA PRO A 603 -11.35 -5.62 -24.63
C PRO A 603 -9.91 -5.53 -25.16
N GLU A 604 -9.54 -6.37 -26.13
CA GLU A 604 -8.22 -6.36 -26.80
C GLU A 604 -8.09 -5.26 -27.86
N ILE A 605 -8.39 -4.02 -27.48
CA ILE A 605 -8.22 -2.82 -28.30
C ILE A 605 -7.26 -1.85 -27.61
N ALA A 606 -6.71 -0.88 -28.36
CA ALA A 606 -5.85 0.14 -27.78
C ALA A 606 -6.58 0.90 -26.65
N GLY A 607 -6.04 0.84 -25.42
CA GLY A 607 -6.68 1.40 -24.23
C GLY A 607 -7.89 0.60 -23.70
N GLY A 608 -8.13 -0.59 -24.23
CA GLY A 608 -9.23 -1.48 -23.80
C GLY A 608 -8.93 -2.31 -22.56
N PHE A 609 -7.66 -2.39 -22.13
CA PHE A 609 -7.24 -3.08 -20.91
C PHE A 609 -6.03 -2.40 -20.27
N ALA A 610 -5.86 -2.58 -18.96
CA ALA A 610 -4.77 -1.97 -18.20
C ALA A 610 -3.57 -2.91 -17.95
N GLY A 611 -3.78 -4.21 -17.76
CA GLY A 611 -2.69 -5.17 -17.48
C GLY A 611 -1.74 -5.43 -18.66
N LYS A 612 -0.72 -6.29 -18.49
CA LYS A 612 0.06 -6.79 -19.66
C LYS A 612 -0.81 -7.76 -20.46
N SER A 613 -1.73 -8.42 -19.79
CA SER A 613 -2.75 -9.27 -20.39
C SER A 613 -4.13 -8.63 -20.20
N PRO A 614 -5.08 -8.80 -21.14
CA PRO A 614 -6.48 -8.43 -20.96
C PRO A 614 -7.22 -9.34 -19.98
N VAL A 615 -6.54 -10.26 -19.29
CA VAL A 615 -7.21 -11.19 -18.37
C VAL A 615 -7.38 -10.49 -17.02
N ALA A 616 -8.61 -10.07 -16.70
CA ALA A 616 -8.96 -9.45 -15.42
C ALA A 616 -9.06 -10.48 -14.27
N GLY A 617 -9.49 -11.70 -14.60
CA GLY A 617 -9.63 -12.80 -13.66
C GLY A 617 -9.82 -14.14 -14.33
N ILE A 618 -9.81 -15.21 -13.54
CA ILE A 618 -9.96 -16.58 -14.01
C ILE A 618 -10.83 -17.34 -13.02
N LEU A 619 -11.98 -17.82 -13.47
CA LEU A 619 -12.74 -18.80 -12.71
C LEU A 619 -12.06 -20.16 -12.86
N TYR A 620 -11.69 -20.77 -11.75
CA TYR A 620 -11.10 -22.10 -11.69
C TYR A 620 -12.06 -23.08 -11.04
N LEU A 621 -12.09 -24.30 -11.57
CA LEU A 621 -12.84 -25.39 -10.97
C LEU A 621 -12.10 -26.72 -11.09
N ASP A 622 -12.31 -27.59 -10.11
CA ASP A 622 -11.89 -29.00 -10.16
C ASP A 622 -12.93 -29.96 -9.57
N ALA A 623 -12.91 -31.20 -10.06
CA ALA A 623 -13.79 -32.27 -9.61
C ALA A 623 -13.01 -33.59 -9.44
N MET A 624 -13.48 -34.42 -8.49
CA MET A 624 -12.93 -35.76 -8.20
C MET A 624 -13.75 -36.91 -8.79
N ASP A 625 -14.93 -36.60 -9.33
CA ASP A 625 -15.82 -37.57 -9.97
C ASP A 625 -15.25 -37.94 -11.37
N PRO A 626 -14.89 -39.21 -11.63
CA PRO A 626 -14.32 -39.65 -12.92
C PRO A 626 -15.21 -39.36 -14.13
N THR A 627 -16.52 -39.25 -13.92
CA THR A 627 -17.50 -39.04 -14.98
C THR A 627 -17.81 -37.57 -15.22
N PHE A 628 -17.31 -36.68 -14.35
CA PHE A 628 -17.54 -35.26 -14.46
C PHE A 628 -16.79 -34.67 -15.66
N PHE A 629 -17.54 -34.02 -16.54
CA PHE A 629 -17.01 -33.31 -17.69
C PHE A 629 -17.91 -32.13 -18.01
N LEU A 630 -17.30 -31.01 -18.41
CA LEU A 630 -18.00 -29.84 -18.93
C LEU A 630 -17.82 -29.82 -20.44
N ASP A 631 -18.90 -30.05 -21.17
CA ASP A 631 -18.93 -29.89 -22.61
C ASP A 631 -19.04 -28.40 -23.01
N ASP A 632 -19.06 -28.13 -24.31
CA ASP A 632 -19.07 -26.76 -24.80
C ASP A 632 -20.37 -26.02 -24.45
N HIS A 633 -21.50 -26.72 -24.32
CA HIS A 633 -22.76 -26.13 -23.91
C HIS A 633 -22.73 -25.75 -22.43
N ASP A 634 -22.17 -26.61 -21.58
CA ASP A 634 -21.96 -26.28 -20.16
C ASP A 634 -21.07 -25.03 -20.01
N LEU A 635 -19.98 -24.95 -20.78
CA LEU A 635 -19.04 -23.83 -20.73
C LEU A 635 -19.66 -22.52 -21.24
N GLU A 636 -20.52 -22.58 -22.26
CA GLU A 636 -21.27 -21.42 -22.74
C GLU A 636 -22.23 -20.89 -21.67
N ASP A 637 -22.97 -21.79 -21.01
CA ASP A 637 -23.88 -21.43 -19.92
C ASP A 637 -23.14 -20.81 -18.73
N LEU A 638 -21.99 -21.36 -18.35
CA LEU A 638 -21.14 -20.77 -17.30
C LEU A 638 -20.61 -19.40 -17.72
N SER A 639 -20.20 -19.25 -18.97
CA SER A 639 -19.74 -17.97 -19.53
C SER A 639 -20.87 -16.93 -19.50
N GLU A 640 -22.11 -17.34 -19.75
CA GLU A 640 -23.29 -16.47 -19.67
C GLU A 640 -23.59 -16.01 -18.23
N VAL A 641 -23.44 -16.88 -17.23
CA VAL A 641 -23.55 -16.47 -15.81
C VAL A 641 -22.51 -15.39 -15.48
N ILE A 642 -21.27 -15.58 -15.94
CA ILE A 642 -20.19 -14.61 -15.69
C ILE A 642 -20.45 -13.30 -16.45
N ARG A 643 -20.93 -13.34 -17.70
CA ARG A 643 -21.32 -12.15 -18.46
C ARG A 643 -22.43 -11.36 -17.76
N ASN A 644 -23.45 -12.04 -17.25
CA ASN A 644 -24.51 -11.38 -16.49
C ASN A 644 -24.02 -10.78 -15.17
N TRP A 645 -23.08 -11.44 -14.51
CA TRP A 645 -22.41 -10.88 -13.34
C TRP A 645 -21.62 -9.60 -13.70
N LEU A 646 -20.80 -9.63 -14.76
CA LEU A 646 -20.08 -8.45 -15.28
C LEU A 646 -21.05 -7.29 -15.57
N LEU A 647 -22.15 -7.56 -16.28
CA LEU A 647 -23.17 -6.58 -16.59
C LEU A 647 -23.85 -5.97 -15.36
N ALA A 648 -23.95 -6.72 -14.25
CA ALA A 648 -24.51 -6.22 -13.01
C ALA A 648 -23.53 -5.32 -12.27
N ILE A 649 -22.26 -5.70 -12.22
CA ILE A 649 -21.23 -5.00 -11.45
C ILE A 649 -20.67 -3.75 -12.14
N GLU A 650 -20.72 -3.69 -13.47
CA GLU A 650 -20.30 -2.53 -14.25
C GLU A 650 -21.34 -1.39 -14.22
N ARG A 651 -22.53 -1.61 -13.63
CA ARG A 651 -23.54 -0.56 -13.52
C ARG A 651 -23.09 0.52 -12.53
N PRO A 652 -23.12 1.81 -12.91
CA PRO A 652 -22.82 2.89 -11.98
C PRO A 652 -23.67 2.79 -10.71
N GLY A 653 -23.02 2.87 -9.55
CA GLY A 653 -23.70 2.83 -8.24
C GLY A 653 -24.27 1.48 -7.82
N ALA A 654 -23.99 0.38 -8.54
CA ALA A 654 -24.58 -0.95 -8.28
C ALA A 654 -24.46 -1.43 -6.82
N PHE A 655 -23.40 -1.03 -6.10
CA PHE A 655 -23.11 -1.52 -4.75
C PHE A 655 -22.90 -0.41 -3.72
N GLY A 656 -23.38 0.81 -3.99
CA GLY A 656 -23.31 1.94 -3.05
C GLY A 656 -21.88 2.28 -2.63
N ARG A 657 -21.43 1.74 -1.49
CA ARG A 657 -20.11 1.96 -0.87
C ARG A 657 -19.02 1.00 -1.35
N ILE A 658 -19.30 0.13 -2.31
CA ILE A 658 -18.27 -0.74 -2.90
C ILE A 658 -17.89 -0.15 -4.25
N GLN A 659 -16.60 0.12 -4.41
CA GLN A 659 -16.02 0.64 -5.64
C GLN A 659 -14.99 -0.33 -6.20
N ASN A 660 -14.91 -0.42 -7.53
CA ASN A 660 -13.85 -1.17 -8.20
C ASN A 660 -12.67 -0.24 -8.47
N VAL A 661 -11.54 -0.48 -7.83
CA VAL A 661 -10.36 0.40 -7.89
C VAL A 661 -9.44 -0.01 -9.03
N GLU A 662 -9.18 0.93 -9.95
CA GLU A 662 -8.31 0.73 -11.11
C GLU A 662 -6.86 0.38 -10.72
N HIS A 663 -6.17 -0.43 -11.53
CA HIS A 663 -4.72 -0.65 -11.40
C HIS A 663 -3.93 0.15 -12.45
N PRO A 664 -2.66 0.49 -12.17
CA PRO A 664 -1.80 1.14 -13.16
C PRO A 664 -1.68 0.30 -14.42
N PRO A 665 -1.79 0.94 -15.61
CA PRO A 665 -1.52 0.24 -16.83
C PRO A 665 -0.03 -0.14 -16.89
N THR A 666 0.27 -1.35 -17.34
CA THR A 666 1.66 -1.80 -17.50
C THR A 666 2.23 -1.41 -18.88
N ALA A 667 3.55 -1.24 -18.96
CA ALA A 667 4.20 -0.55 -20.08
C ALA A 667 4.12 -1.26 -21.46
N ALA A 668 3.86 -2.57 -21.51
CA ALA A 668 3.74 -3.28 -22.77
C ALA A 668 2.78 -4.47 -22.67
N PRO A 669 1.78 -4.58 -23.56
CA PRO A 669 0.97 -5.77 -23.70
C PRO A 669 1.80 -7.01 -24.01
N ALA A 670 1.56 -8.10 -23.29
CA ALA A 670 2.01 -9.42 -23.66
C ALA A 670 1.32 -9.86 -24.96
N ARG A 671 2.01 -10.65 -25.78
CA ARG A 671 1.36 -11.35 -26.91
C ARG A 671 0.65 -12.59 -26.38
N PRO A 672 -0.54 -12.94 -26.91
CA PRO A 672 -1.20 -14.19 -26.56
C PRO A 672 -0.34 -15.38 -26.99
N GLY A 673 -0.23 -16.39 -26.12
CA GLY A 673 0.34 -17.69 -26.48
C GLY A 673 -0.73 -18.52 -27.19
N SER A 674 -0.51 -18.95 -28.42
CA SER A 674 -1.54 -19.62 -29.22
C SER A 674 -1.77 -21.10 -28.87
N VAL A 675 -0.93 -21.71 -28.03
CA VAL A 675 -0.95 -23.17 -27.78
C VAL A 675 -0.73 -23.47 -26.30
N ILE A 676 -1.39 -24.51 -25.79
CA ILE A 676 -1.06 -25.13 -24.51
C ILE A 676 0.40 -25.62 -24.55
N SER A 677 1.10 -25.50 -23.42
CA SER A 677 2.43 -26.07 -23.24
C SER A 677 2.50 -27.51 -23.77
N ASP A 678 3.53 -27.85 -24.53
CA ASP A 678 3.73 -29.21 -25.04
C ASP A 678 3.68 -30.28 -23.94
N LYS A 679 4.02 -29.92 -22.71
CA LYS A 679 3.99 -30.80 -21.54
C LYS A 679 2.58 -31.11 -21.01
N ALA A 680 1.57 -30.34 -21.42
CA ALA A 680 0.21 -30.46 -20.92
C ALA A 680 -0.82 -30.78 -22.02
N LYS A 681 -0.41 -30.83 -23.29
CA LYS A 681 -1.32 -31.03 -24.43
C LYS A 681 -2.05 -32.38 -24.45
N ASP A 682 -1.50 -33.37 -23.78
CA ASP A 682 -2.09 -34.71 -23.65
C ASP A 682 -3.19 -34.75 -22.58
N ALA A 683 -3.14 -33.82 -21.61
CA ALA A 683 -4.10 -33.73 -20.52
C ALA A 683 -5.15 -32.63 -20.70
N LEU A 684 -4.76 -31.51 -21.30
CA LEU A 684 -5.55 -30.28 -21.41
C LEU A 684 -5.80 -29.91 -22.87
N GLU A 685 -6.92 -29.21 -23.10
CA GLU A 685 -7.26 -28.63 -24.39
C GLU A 685 -7.73 -27.18 -24.26
N VAL A 686 -7.49 -26.40 -25.32
CA VAL A 686 -8.06 -25.06 -25.47
C VAL A 686 -9.41 -25.20 -26.15
N VAL A 687 -10.43 -24.57 -25.57
CA VAL A 687 -11.77 -24.54 -26.16
C VAL A 687 -11.86 -23.32 -27.08
N PHE A 688 -12.03 -23.58 -28.38
CA PHE A 688 -12.13 -22.55 -29.43
C PHE A 688 -13.57 -22.22 -29.83
N THR A 689 -14.50 -23.12 -29.52
CA THR A 689 -15.93 -23.04 -29.86
C THR A 689 -16.71 -22.10 -28.95
N VAL A 690 -16.23 -21.88 -27.72
CA VAL A 690 -16.86 -21.05 -26.69
C VAL A 690 -16.01 -19.81 -26.45
N ALA A 691 -16.63 -18.63 -26.56
CA ALA A 691 -15.94 -17.37 -26.30
C ALA A 691 -15.85 -17.13 -24.78
N PRO A 692 -14.66 -16.75 -24.25
CA PRO A 692 -14.55 -16.34 -22.86
C PRO A 692 -15.45 -15.13 -22.54
N PRO A 693 -15.99 -15.01 -21.32
CA PRO A 693 -16.72 -13.83 -20.90
C PRO A 693 -15.84 -12.58 -20.97
N GLN A 694 -16.40 -11.47 -21.45
CA GLN A 694 -15.66 -10.23 -21.69
C GLN A 694 -16.39 -9.02 -21.10
N ALA A 695 -15.64 -8.15 -20.42
CA ALA A 695 -16.07 -6.86 -19.90
C ALA A 695 -16.27 -5.82 -21.02
N LYS A 696 -17.01 -4.75 -20.76
CA LYS A 696 -17.28 -3.70 -21.77
C LYS A 696 -16.08 -2.78 -22.03
N GLY A 697 -15.20 -2.66 -21.05
CA GLY A 697 -14.03 -1.78 -21.08
C GLY A 697 -12.95 -2.28 -20.12
N PRO A 698 -11.97 -1.44 -19.79
CA PRO A 698 -11.00 -1.75 -18.77
C PRO A 698 -11.69 -2.12 -17.46
N PHE A 699 -11.35 -3.28 -16.90
CA PHE A 699 -12.04 -3.86 -15.77
C PHE A 699 -11.07 -4.62 -14.87
N HIS A 700 -11.24 -4.46 -13.56
CA HIS A 700 -10.45 -5.14 -12.54
C HIS A 700 -11.35 -5.87 -11.56
N ILE A 701 -10.82 -6.86 -10.86
CA ILE A 701 -11.51 -7.51 -9.74
C ILE A 701 -10.86 -6.99 -8.45
N ASN A 702 -11.00 -5.70 -8.19
CA ASN A 702 -10.36 -5.02 -7.06
C ASN A 702 -11.36 -4.12 -6.34
N PHE A 703 -12.38 -4.77 -5.77
CA PHE A 703 -13.42 -4.11 -5.00
C PHE A 703 -12.92 -3.72 -3.62
N ASP A 704 -13.13 -2.47 -3.26
CA ASP A 704 -12.82 -1.89 -1.95
C ASP A 704 -14.04 -1.17 -1.38
N TYR A 705 -14.08 -1.05 -0.06
CA TYR A 705 -15.08 -0.22 0.60
C TYR A 705 -14.68 1.26 0.51
N THR A 706 -15.67 2.12 0.36
CA THR A 706 -15.50 3.56 0.44
C THR A 706 -16.55 4.15 1.39
N ASP A 707 -16.11 5.03 2.26
CA ASP A 707 -16.99 5.79 3.16
C ASP A 707 -17.79 6.84 2.39
N LEU A 708 -17.38 7.12 1.15
CA LEU A 708 -18.08 7.99 0.23
C LEU A 708 -19.30 7.21 -0.28
N ALA A 709 -20.44 7.41 0.36
CA ALA A 709 -21.70 7.06 -0.28
C ALA A 709 -21.76 7.84 -1.60
N GLY A 710 -22.13 7.17 -2.71
CA GLY A 710 -22.47 7.87 -3.93
C GLY A 710 -23.51 8.93 -3.57
N LEU A 711 -23.10 10.20 -3.56
CA LEU A 711 -24.03 11.31 -3.58
C LEU A 711 -24.77 11.13 -4.90
N SER A 712 -25.91 10.43 -4.85
CA SER A 712 -26.82 10.41 -5.99
C SER A 712 -27.04 11.87 -6.35
N SER A 713 -26.79 12.20 -7.60
CA SER A 713 -27.01 13.52 -8.19
C SER A 713 -28.48 13.99 -8.13
N SER A 714 -29.34 13.29 -7.38
CA SER A 714 -30.77 13.53 -7.25
C SER A 714 -31.17 14.57 -6.20
N SER A 715 -30.26 15.08 -5.36
CA SER A 715 -30.61 16.04 -4.31
C SER A 715 -30.55 17.52 -4.73
N ALA A 716 -30.32 17.81 -6.03
CA ALA A 716 -30.34 19.17 -6.56
C ALA A 716 -31.66 19.56 -7.27
N GLU A 717 -32.59 18.62 -7.49
CA GLU A 717 -33.87 18.87 -8.17
C GLU A 717 -35.08 18.63 -7.25
N SER A 718 -35.19 19.36 -6.14
CA SER A 718 -36.48 19.54 -5.46
C SER A 718 -36.46 20.82 -4.63
N GLY A 719 -36.41 21.96 -5.33
CA GLY A 719 -36.38 23.29 -4.74
C GLY A 719 -37.13 24.33 -5.56
N THR A 720 -38.15 23.93 -6.33
CA THR A 720 -39.14 24.87 -6.85
C THR A 720 -40.34 24.85 -5.91
N GLY A 721 -40.33 25.79 -4.97
CA GLY A 721 -41.46 26.05 -4.11
C GLY A 721 -42.64 26.57 -4.93
N SER A 722 -43.79 25.95 -4.75
CA SER A 722 -45.08 26.58 -4.98
C SER A 722 -45.36 27.53 -3.82
N SER A 723 -45.33 28.83 -4.12
CA SER A 723 -46.15 29.84 -3.43
C SER A 723 -47.31 30.20 -4.34
#